data_AF-A0A554LGV7-F1
#
_entry.id   AF-A0A554LGV7-F1
#
_cell.length_a   1.000
_cell.length_b   1.000
_cell.length_c   1.000
_cell.angle_alpha   90.00
_cell.angle_beta   90.00
_cell.angle_gamma   90.00
#
_symmetry.space_group_name_H-M   'P 1'
#
loop_
_entity.id
_entity.type
_entity.pdbx_description
1 polymer ?
#
loop_
_entity_poly.entity_id
_entity_poly.type
_entity_poly.pdbx_seq_one_letter_code
_entity_poly.pdbx_strand_id
1 'polypeptide(L)'
;MISIIVLILILAAIIIALYCYLKRKSYLGKKMILTSQDYTVLFISVPKENEKTPPAAESMFAALHGIYKSKSEEASAIADFVSFEIVAQKNQIKFYVFTPNHLRDFVEGQIYAQYPDIEIQEVEDYAQLPSEQNVSHLGTELLLNKEDVYPIKTYDNFEVDPLASITAVLSKVSKNEEIWMQIIVRPVSDEWQNKGISYVDAVKAGRGSGGGVGSILLGGTWGFIKDLFYTATQPEREAEKPGEIKLPGPVEAALTGVEEKIVKLGFSTKIRIVAVAENQVKARQRLHSAVGAFKQFNTTNMNGFKSETTQINNEIFLDDYQKRLFLDQGFTLNITELASIFHLPNISVETPSIVWAGAKKGEPPADLPLVLDERPDPEITVFGITDFRGSQVKFGIREDDRRRHMYLIGRTGVGKTNTMQNMVIDDMKAGRGIAVVDPHGDFIEYILNFIPDERADDVVLFDPSDAEHPIGFNLLENVNPQLKNIVSSGLIGIFKKLWADSWGPRLEHILRNTILALLESPGETMLGIMKMLVDENYRREVVDRVQDPVVKDFWINEFERYDQKFRTEAVAPIQNKVGQFLSSSTIRNILGQPKSTIDIEDIMDHKKILLINLSKGKIGEDNCALIGAMIITKIQITAMMRARIPENERVDFYMYVDEFQNFATESFATILSEARKYHLNIIIANQYVTQMSEEVRDAVFGNVGTMITFRVGASDAPLLAKEYI
;
A
#
# COMPACT_ATOMS: atom_id res chain seq x y z
N MET A 1 -73.01 18.29 -33.06
CA MET A 1 -72.32 18.37 -31.76
C MET A 1 -71.38 17.19 -31.55
N ILE A 2 -71.86 15.94 -31.69
CA ILE A 2 -71.05 14.72 -31.51
C ILE A 2 -69.83 14.66 -32.46
N SER A 3 -70.00 14.99 -33.75
CA SER A 3 -68.89 14.96 -34.73
C SER A 3 -67.77 15.98 -34.45
N ILE A 4 -68.08 17.10 -33.79
CA ILE A 4 -67.09 18.13 -33.43
C ILE A 4 -66.26 17.67 -32.23
N ILE A 5 -66.90 17.02 -31.24
CA ILE A 5 -66.21 16.45 -30.09
C ILE A 5 -65.27 15.32 -30.52
N VAL A 6 -65.70 14.46 -31.45
CA VAL A 6 -64.85 13.39 -32.01
C VAL A 6 -63.63 13.97 -32.75
N LEU A 7 -63.80 15.05 -33.52
CA LEU A 7 -62.69 15.71 -34.21
C LEU A 7 -61.67 16.32 -33.23
N ILE A 8 -62.14 16.96 -32.15
CA ILE A 8 -61.28 17.51 -31.09
C ILE A 8 -60.48 16.41 -30.38
N LEU A 9 -61.12 15.27 -30.08
CA LEU A 9 -60.44 14.12 -29.45
C LEU A 9 -59.37 13.50 -30.38
N ILE A 10 -59.65 13.39 -31.68
CA ILE A 10 -58.67 12.91 -32.67
C ILE A 10 -57.48 13.88 -32.77
N LEU A 11 -57.75 15.20 -32.82
CA LEU A 11 -56.70 16.21 -32.88
C LEU A 11 -55.83 16.19 -31.60
N ALA A 12 -56.46 16.07 -30.43
CA ALA A 12 -55.75 15.93 -29.16
C ALA A 12 -54.90 14.66 -29.13
N ALA A 13 -55.41 13.53 -29.62
CA ALA A 13 -54.66 12.28 -29.72
C ALA A 13 -53.45 12.40 -30.65
N ILE A 14 -53.58 13.09 -31.79
CA ILE A 14 -52.47 13.36 -32.72
C ILE A 14 -51.42 14.27 -32.08
N ILE A 15 -51.83 15.34 -31.39
CA ILE A 15 -50.91 16.25 -30.68
C ILE A 15 -50.16 15.50 -29.57
N ILE A 16 -50.86 14.65 -28.80
CA ILE A 16 -50.24 13.81 -27.77
C ILE A 16 -49.27 12.80 -28.40
N ALA A 17 -49.66 12.13 -29.49
CA ALA A 17 -48.79 11.19 -30.19
C ALA A 17 -47.54 11.86 -30.77
N LEU A 18 -47.69 13.05 -31.36
CA LEU A 18 -46.57 13.85 -31.88
C LEU A 18 -45.65 14.32 -30.74
N TYR A 19 -46.22 14.80 -29.63
CA TYR A 19 -45.47 15.18 -28.44
C TYR A 19 -44.67 13.99 -27.87
N CYS A 20 -45.31 12.81 -27.74
CA CYS A 20 -44.66 11.58 -27.31
C CYS A 20 -43.54 11.14 -28.28
N TYR A 21 -43.77 11.23 -29.59
CA TYR A 21 -42.76 10.92 -30.60
C TYR A 21 -41.55 11.86 -30.52
N LEU A 22 -41.78 13.17 -30.45
CA LEU A 22 -40.70 14.17 -30.32
C LEU A 22 -39.93 14.00 -29.02
N LYS A 23 -40.61 13.74 -27.91
CA LYS A 23 -39.99 13.48 -26.60
C LYS A 23 -39.14 12.20 -26.64
N ARG A 24 -39.66 11.12 -27.25
CA ARG A 24 -38.92 9.86 -27.43
C ARG A 24 -37.71 10.04 -28.34
N LYS A 25 -37.84 10.76 -29.45
CA LYS A 25 -36.74 11.05 -30.39
C LYS A 25 -35.64 11.87 -29.70
N SER A 26 -36.00 12.88 -28.93
CA SER A 26 -35.07 13.69 -28.13
C SER A 26 -34.35 12.85 -27.07
N TYR A 27 -35.09 12.03 -26.32
CA TYR A 27 -34.53 11.11 -25.32
C TYR A 27 -33.52 10.14 -25.96
N LEU A 28 -33.88 9.48 -27.07
CA LEU A 28 -32.99 8.53 -27.75
C LEU A 28 -31.74 9.21 -28.31
N GLY A 29 -31.88 10.40 -28.89
CA GLY A 29 -30.73 11.18 -29.37
C GLY A 29 -29.77 11.55 -28.25
N LYS A 30 -30.28 12.03 -27.11
CA LYS A 30 -29.44 12.35 -25.95
C LYS A 30 -28.81 11.11 -25.30
N LYS A 31 -29.56 10.03 -25.18
CA LYS A 31 -29.07 8.74 -24.67
C LYS A 31 -27.90 8.24 -25.52
N MET A 32 -28.02 8.30 -26.85
CA MET A 32 -26.97 7.88 -27.78
C MET A 32 -25.67 8.69 -27.59
N ILE A 33 -25.78 10.02 -27.44
CA ILE A 33 -24.62 10.90 -27.21
C ILE A 33 -23.93 10.52 -25.89
N LEU A 34 -24.68 10.39 -24.79
CA LEU A 34 -24.10 10.00 -23.50
C LEU A 34 -23.41 8.64 -23.58
N THR A 35 -24.08 7.63 -24.14
CA THR A 35 -23.52 6.27 -24.25
C THR A 35 -22.35 6.14 -25.24
N SER A 36 -22.06 7.19 -26.03
CA SER A 36 -20.92 7.20 -26.96
C SER A 36 -19.64 7.73 -26.34
N GLN A 37 -19.72 8.31 -25.13
CA GLN A 37 -18.54 8.74 -24.38
C GLN A 37 -17.98 7.57 -23.57
N ASP A 38 -16.66 7.56 -23.41
CA ASP A 38 -16.00 6.61 -22.52
C ASP A 38 -15.99 7.14 -21.09
N TYR A 39 -16.30 6.25 -20.15
CA TYR A 39 -16.36 6.55 -18.72
C TYR A 39 -15.49 5.57 -17.94
N THR A 40 -15.05 6.02 -16.76
CA THR A 40 -14.32 5.19 -15.80
C THR A 40 -15.05 5.15 -14.46
N VAL A 41 -14.90 4.03 -13.75
CA VAL A 41 -15.40 3.84 -12.39
C VAL A 41 -14.20 3.82 -11.46
N LEU A 42 -14.16 4.78 -10.55
CA LEU A 42 -13.11 4.94 -9.56
C LEU A 42 -13.61 4.43 -8.21
N PHE A 43 -12.97 3.39 -7.67
CA PHE A 43 -13.16 2.94 -6.29
C PHE A 43 -12.31 3.80 -5.35
N ILE A 44 -12.94 4.32 -4.29
CA ILE A 44 -12.27 5.14 -3.27
C ILE A 44 -12.20 4.33 -1.98
N SER A 45 -10.97 4.07 -1.53
CA SER A 45 -10.69 3.49 -0.22
C SER A 45 -10.14 4.53 0.74
N VAL A 46 -10.68 4.55 1.95
CA VAL A 46 -10.42 5.60 2.94
C VAL A 46 -9.66 5.00 4.11
N PRO A 47 -8.61 5.64 4.66
CA PRO A 47 -7.94 5.16 5.87
C PRO A 47 -8.87 5.26 7.09
N LYS A 48 -8.72 4.32 8.04
CA LYS A 48 -9.55 4.32 9.25
C LYS A 48 -9.29 5.53 10.14
N GLU A 49 -8.09 6.11 10.10
CA GLU A 49 -7.75 7.34 10.81
C GLU A 49 -8.11 8.63 10.04
N ASN A 50 -9.02 8.59 9.05
CA ASN A 50 -9.41 9.79 8.31
C ASN A 50 -10.13 10.81 9.21
N GLU A 51 -9.57 12.00 9.37
CA GLU A 51 -10.14 13.07 10.21
C GLU A 51 -11.01 14.06 9.42
N LYS A 52 -11.12 13.90 8.09
CA LYS A 52 -11.83 14.86 7.22
C LYS A 52 -13.35 14.79 7.38
N THR A 53 -13.95 15.89 7.81
CA THR A 53 -15.40 16.06 8.06
C THR A 53 -16.15 16.56 6.79
N PRO A 54 -17.50 16.65 6.78
CA PRO A 54 -18.28 17.11 5.62
C PRO A 54 -17.84 18.44 4.96
N PRO A 55 -17.31 19.46 5.67
CA PRO A 55 -16.75 20.66 5.02
C PRO A 55 -15.65 20.39 3.98
N ALA A 56 -14.92 19.27 4.10
CA ALA A 56 -13.96 18.84 3.08
C ALA A 56 -14.67 18.43 1.78
N ALA A 57 -15.81 17.73 1.88
CA ALA A 57 -16.65 17.42 0.72
C ALA A 57 -17.30 18.68 0.13
N GLU A 58 -17.72 19.64 0.95
CA GLU A 58 -18.23 20.93 0.45
C GLU A 58 -17.18 21.63 -0.41
N SER A 59 -15.93 21.66 0.05
CA SER A 59 -14.79 22.23 -0.69
C SER A 59 -14.49 21.44 -1.97
N MET A 60 -14.62 20.10 -1.94
CA MET A 60 -14.50 19.23 -3.11
C MET A 60 -15.57 19.57 -4.16
N PHE A 61 -16.84 19.66 -3.77
CA PHE A 61 -17.93 20.01 -4.69
C PHE A 61 -17.80 21.44 -5.21
N ALA A 62 -17.31 22.38 -4.41
CA ALA A 62 -17.03 23.74 -4.86
C ALA A 62 -15.97 23.74 -5.99
N ALA A 63 -14.89 22.97 -5.83
CA ALA A 63 -13.86 22.86 -6.87
C ALA A 63 -14.36 22.13 -8.13
N LEU A 64 -15.18 21.08 -7.95
CA LEU A 64 -15.82 20.35 -9.06
C LEU A 64 -16.82 21.19 -9.85
N HIS A 65 -17.30 22.31 -9.31
CA HIS A 65 -18.13 23.26 -10.07
C HIS A 65 -17.36 23.84 -11.28
N GLY A 66 -16.02 23.81 -11.26
CA GLY A 66 -15.16 24.12 -12.40
C GLY A 66 -15.38 23.26 -13.66
N ILE A 67 -16.14 22.17 -13.58
CA ILE A 67 -16.60 21.38 -14.74
C ILE A 67 -17.64 22.16 -15.58
N TYR A 68 -18.29 23.17 -15.01
CA TYR A 68 -19.32 23.96 -15.66
C TYR A 68 -18.83 24.55 -17.00
N LYS A 69 -19.61 24.32 -18.06
CA LYS A 69 -19.38 24.91 -19.40
C LYS A 69 -20.47 25.93 -19.70
N SER A 70 -20.13 26.99 -20.41
CA SER A 70 -21.09 28.05 -20.73
C SER A 70 -22.13 27.59 -21.78
N LYS A 71 -23.33 28.19 -21.78
CA LYS A 71 -24.40 27.89 -22.76
C LYS A 71 -23.96 28.02 -24.24
N SER A 72 -22.94 28.82 -24.53
CA SER A 72 -22.33 28.95 -25.87
C SER A 72 -21.48 27.74 -26.27
N GLU A 73 -20.89 27.04 -25.31
CA GLU A 73 -20.08 25.83 -25.51
C GLU A 73 -20.93 24.55 -25.49
N GLU A 74 -22.08 24.57 -24.78
CA GLU A 74 -23.04 23.45 -24.70
C GLU A 74 -23.89 23.23 -25.96
N ALA A 75 -23.91 24.17 -26.90
CA ALA A 75 -24.79 24.11 -28.08
C ALA A 75 -24.59 22.85 -28.96
N SER A 76 -23.50 22.10 -28.73
CA SER A 76 -23.15 20.85 -29.44
C SER A 76 -23.01 19.61 -28.52
N ALA A 77 -23.08 19.73 -27.19
CA ALA A 77 -22.78 18.63 -26.27
C ALA A 77 -23.65 18.65 -25.01
N ILE A 78 -24.03 17.48 -24.51
CA ILE A 78 -24.73 17.34 -23.22
C ILE A 78 -23.71 17.70 -22.12
N ALA A 79 -24.11 18.51 -21.15
CA ALA A 79 -23.21 18.90 -20.07
C ALA A 79 -22.70 17.67 -19.30
N ASP A 80 -21.39 17.68 -19.04
CA ASP A 80 -20.69 16.66 -18.29
C ASP A 80 -21.31 16.53 -16.89
N PHE A 81 -21.29 15.31 -16.37
CA PHE A 81 -21.80 14.98 -15.04
C PHE A 81 -20.83 14.03 -14.36
N VAL A 82 -20.92 13.98 -13.03
CA VAL A 82 -20.19 13.04 -12.19
C VAL A 82 -21.20 12.34 -11.30
N SER A 83 -21.04 11.02 -11.10
CA SER A 83 -21.86 10.27 -10.15
C SER A 83 -21.03 9.89 -8.93
N PHE A 84 -21.56 10.20 -7.75
CA PHE A 84 -21.01 9.78 -6.46
C PHE A 84 -21.89 8.67 -5.90
N GLU A 85 -21.29 7.53 -5.58
CA GLU A 85 -22.04 6.30 -5.34
C GLU A 85 -21.58 5.60 -4.07
N ILE A 86 -22.55 5.08 -3.31
CA ILE A 86 -22.31 4.30 -2.09
C ILE A 86 -23.00 2.96 -2.27
N VAL A 87 -22.22 1.89 -2.20
CA VAL A 87 -22.64 0.55 -2.60
C VAL A 87 -22.40 -0.41 -1.46
N ALA A 88 -23.46 -1.12 -1.05
CA ALA A 88 -23.38 -2.25 -0.16
C ALA A 88 -23.55 -3.54 -0.96
N GLN A 89 -22.50 -4.35 -1.04
CA GLN A 89 -22.48 -5.63 -1.75
C GLN A 89 -21.52 -6.59 -1.03
N LYS A 90 -21.83 -7.89 -1.00
CA LYS A 90 -20.97 -8.93 -0.38
C LYS A 90 -20.57 -8.60 1.07
N ASN A 91 -21.49 -7.99 1.84
CA ASN A 91 -21.25 -7.52 3.22
C ASN A 91 -20.10 -6.49 3.32
N GLN A 92 -19.93 -5.65 2.30
CA GLN A 92 -18.95 -4.56 2.26
C GLN A 92 -19.63 -3.28 1.78
N ILE A 93 -19.25 -2.14 2.37
CA ILE A 93 -19.63 -0.80 1.93
C ILE A 93 -18.45 -0.20 1.19
N LYS A 94 -18.69 0.24 -0.05
CA LYS A 94 -17.70 0.83 -0.95
C LYS A 94 -18.19 2.16 -1.50
N PHE A 95 -17.26 3.07 -1.73
CA PHE A 95 -17.49 4.39 -2.29
C PHE A 95 -16.93 4.43 -3.70
N TYR A 96 -17.72 4.93 -4.65
CA TYR A 96 -17.32 5.02 -6.04
C TYR A 96 -17.59 6.40 -6.63
N VAL A 97 -16.81 6.75 -7.65
CA VAL A 97 -17.04 7.89 -8.51
C VAL A 97 -17.05 7.43 -9.96
N PHE A 98 -18.12 7.76 -10.69
CA PHE A 98 -18.21 7.54 -12.13
C PHE A 98 -18.07 8.88 -12.84
N THR A 99 -17.09 8.98 -13.74
CA THR A 99 -16.72 10.23 -14.41
C THR A 99 -16.33 9.97 -15.87
N PRO A 100 -16.58 10.90 -16.80
CA PRO A 100 -16.03 10.82 -18.15
C PRO A 100 -14.50 10.72 -18.13
N ASN A 101 -13.92 9.94 -19.04
CA ASN A 101 -12.46 9.73 -19.09
C ASN A 101 -11.67 11.03 -19.22
N HIS A 102 -12.18 12.03 -19.95
CA HIS A 102 -11.52 13.33 -20.10
C HIS A 102 -11.54 14.20 -18.84
N LEU A 103 -12.36 13.86 -17.84
CA LEU A 103 -12.43 14.54 -16.54
C LEU A 103 -11.75 13.76 -15.41
N ARG A 104 -11.22 12.55 -15.69
CA ARG A 104 -10.65 11.66 -14.67
C ARG A 104 -9.62 12.37 -13.80
N ASP A 105 -8.53 12.87 -14.40
CA ASP A 105 -7.42 13.49 -13.66
C ASP A 105 -7.86 14.72 -12.86
N PHE A 106 -8.81 15.48 -13.42
CA PHE A 106 -9.38 16.65 -12.74
C PHE A 106 -10.17 16.22 -11.50
N VAL A 107 -11.05 15.22 -11.62
CA VAL A 107 -11.87 14.71 -10.52
C VAL A 107 -11.00 14.06 -9.45
N GLU A 108 -10.05 13.20 -9.84
CA GLU A 108 -9.08 12.59 -8.91
C GLU A 108 -8.29 13.66 -8.14
N GLY A 109 -7.79 14.69 -8.85
CA GLY A 109 -7.08 15.81 -8.25
C GLY A 109 -7.92 16.58 -7.23
N GLN A 110 -9.21 16.83 -7.50
CA GLN A 110 -10.10 17.52 -6.56
C GLN A 110 -10.40 16.68 -5.31
N ILE A 111 -10.54 15.35 -5.47
CA ILE A 111 -10.75 14.46 -4.31
C ILE A 111 -9.46 14.41 -3.47
N TYR A 112 -8.29 14.21 -4.09
CA TYR A 112 -7.00 14.18 -3.39
C TYR A 112 -6.67 15.48 -2.67
N ALA A 113 -7.08 16.63 -3.21
CA ALA A 113 -6.88 17.94 -2.58
C ALA A 113 -7.58 18.04 -1.21
N GLN A 114 -8.74 17.39 -1.06
CA GLN A 114 -9.51 17.41 0.19
C GLN A 114 -9.22 16.19 1.08
N TYR A 115 -8.88 15.07 0.46
CA TYR A 115 -8.63 13.78 1.08
C TYR A 115 -7.26 13.23 0.64
N PRO A 116 -6.14 13.73 1.20
CA PRO A 116 -4.80 13.40 0.69
C PRO A 116 -4.35 11.95 0.92
N ASP A 117 -4.92 11.29 1.94
CA ASP A 117 -4.50 9.96 2.41
C ASP A 117 -5.31 8.80 1.82
N ILE A 118 -6.28 9.06 0.93
CA ILE A 118 -7.12 8.01 0.33
C ILE A 118 -6.36 7.27 -0.78
N GLU A 119 -6.87 6.11 -1.19
CA GLU A 119 -6.45 5.47 -2.44
C GLU A 119 -7.60 5.42 -3.42
N ILE A 120 -7.34 5.86 -4.65
CA ILE A 120 -8.28 5.80 -5.77
C ILE A 120 -7.77 4.73 -6.75
N GLN A 121 -8.66 3.81 -7.15
CA GLN A 121 -8.34 2.73 -8.07
C GLN A 121 -9.41 2.65 -9.17
N GLU A 122 -8.99 2.52 -10.42
CA GLU A 122 -9.91 2.20 -11.50
C GLU A 122 -10.34 0.74 -11.41
N VAL A 123 -11.65 0.50 -11.51
CA VAL A 123 -12.26 -0.83 -11.35
C VAL A 123 -13.33 -1.08 -12.39
N GLU A 124 -13.70 -2.35 -12.57
CA GLU A 124 -14.89 -2.71 -13.33
C GLU A 124 -16.17 -2.20 -12.64
N ASP A 125 -17.19 -1.84 -13.43
CA ASP A 125 -18.45 -1.34 -12.90
C ASP A 125 -19.17 -2.41 -12.07
N TYR A 126 -19.46 -2.05 -10.82
CA TYR A 126 -20.12 -2.92 -9.85
C TYR A 126 -21.59 -3.18 -10.19
N ALA A 127 -22.24 -2.33 -11.02
CA ALA A 127 -23.68 -2.34 -11.25
C ALA A 127 -24.15 -3.50 -12.16
N GLN A 128 -23.56 -4.68 -12.00
CA GLN A 128 -23.94 -5.91 -12.70
C GLN A 128 -24.79 -6.77 -11.78
N LEU A 129 -25.94 -7.25 -12.28
CA LEU A 129 -26.76 -8.18 -11.50
C LEU A 129 -25.99 -9.48 -11.25
N PRO A 130 -26.12 -10.10 -10.06
CA PRO A 130 -25.53 -11.40 -9.77
C PRO A 130 -25.98 -12.45 -10.81
N SER A 131 -25.05 -13.30 -11.25
CA SER A 131 -25.30 -14.32 -12.30
C SER A 131 -26.32 -15.41 -11.93
N GLU A 132 -26.88 -15.40 -10.72
CA GLU A 132 -27.85 -16.38 -10.25
C GLU A 132 -29.26 -16.08 -10.79
N GLN A 133 -29.89 -17.07 -11.43
CA GLN A 133 -31.12 -16.93 -12.23
C GLN A 133 -32.41 -16.55 -11.46
N ASN A 134 -32.36 -16.14 -10.18
CA ASN A 134 -33.53 -15.82 -9.36
C ASN A 134 -33.32 -14.62 -8.42
N VAL A 135 -32.72 -13.53 -8.90
CA VAL A 135 -32.66 -12.26 -8.15
C VAL A 135 -33.77 -11.31 -8.57
N SER A 136 -34.37 -10.61 -7.60
CA SER A 136 -35.31 -9.51 -7.83
C SER A 136 -34.63 -8.19 -7.52
N HIS A 137 -34.78 -7.22 -8.42
CA HIS A 137 -34.27 -5.87 -8.25
C HIS A 137 -35.42 -4.87 -8.15
N LEU A 138 -35.32 -3.93 -7.20
CA LEU A 138 -36.27 -2.85 -7.02
C LEU A 138 -35.53 -1.52 -7.02
N GLY A 139 -36.08 -0.54 -7.73
CA GLY A 139 -35.48 0.77 -7.89
C GLY A 139 -36.45 1.90 -7.56
N THR A 140 -35.93 3.04 -7.11
CA THR A 140 -36.70 4.28 -6.97
C THR A 140 -35.80 5.49 -7.16
N GLU A 141 -36.38 6.59 -7.65
CA GLU A 141 -35.75 7.91 -7.60
C GLU A 141 -36.21 8.65 -6.34
N LEU A 142 -35.31 9.40 -5.70
CA LEU A 142 -35.68 10.32 -4.63
C LEU A 142 -36.03 11.68 -5.23
N LEU A 143 -37.14 12.25 -4.78
CA LEU A 143 -37.63 13.58 -5.12
C LEU A 143 -37.71 14.45 -3.86
N LEU A 144 -37.75 15.77 -4.05
CA LEU A 144 -37.97 16.71 -2.96
C LEU A 144 -39.45 16.80 -2.54
N ASN A 145 -39.70 17.05 -1.26
CA ASN A 145 -41.03 17.24 -0.70
C ASN A 145 -41.65 18.57 -1.12
N LYS A 146 -40.83 19.63 -1.12
CA LYS A 146 -41.16 21.00 -1.54
C LYS A 146 -40.30 21.41 -2.74
N GLU A 147 -40.56 22.58 -3.30
CA GLU A 147 -39.70 23.13 -4.35
C GLU A 147 -38.24 23.23 -3.91
N ASP A 148 -37.33 23.09 -4.86
CA ASP A 148 -35.87 23.07 -4.65
C ASP A 148 -35.28 24.39 -4.13
N VAL A 149 -36.06 25.47 -4.07
CA VAL A 149 -35.71 26.70 -3.34
C VAL A 149 -35.56 26.47 -1.83
N TYR A 150 -36.32 25.55 -1.23
CA TYR A 150 -36.14 25.21 0.18
C TYR A 150 -34.95 24.24 0.36
N PRO A 151 -34.06 24.49 1.34
CA PRO A 151 -32.95 23.59 1.61
C PRO A 151 -33.39 22.30 2.32
N ILE A 152 -32.64 21.23 2.16
CA ILE A 152 -32.70 20.09 3.09
C ILE A 152 -31.95 20.39 4.39
N LYS A 153 -32.11 19.56 5.42
CA LYS A 153 -31.25 19.65 6.61
C LYS A 153 -29.78 19.40 6.22
N THR A 154 -28.88 20.32 6.56
CA THR A 154 -27.45 20.20 6.27
C THR A 154 -26.66 19.64 7.47
N TYR A 155 -25.42 19.20 7.23
CA TYR A 155 -24.54 18.62 8.24
C TYR A 155 -24.30 19.55 9.44
N ASP A 156 -24.37 20.87 9.27
CA ASP A 156 -24.26 21.87 10.35
C ASP A 156 -25.37 21.72 11.41
N ASN A 157 -26.50 21.11 11.05
CA ASN A 157 -27.63 20.89 11.94
C ASN A 157 -27.73 19.45 12.48
N PHE A 158 -26.71 18.61 12.28
CA PHE A 158 -26.66 17.27 12.88
C PHE A 158 -25.71 17.24 14.08
N GLU A 159 -26.09 16.49 15.12
CA GLU A 159 -25.23 16.23 16.29
C GLU A 159 -24.15 15.19 15.99
N VAL A 160 -24.43 14.28 15.06
CA VAL A 160 -23.55 13.21 14.59
C VAL A 160 -23.46 13.26 13.09
N ASP A 161 -22.40 12.68 12.54
CA ASP A 161 -22.20 12.65 11.09
C ASP A 161 -23.42 12.06 10.34
N PRO A 162 -24.02 12.77 9.37
CA PRO A 162 -25.22 12.29 8.66
C PRO A 162 -24.96 11.03 7.82
N LEU A 163 -23.72 10.77 7.41
CA LEU A 163 -23.35 9.56 6.68
C LEU A 163 -23.48 8.32 7.56
N ALA A 164 -23.28 8.44 8.88
CA ALA A 164 -23.36 7.30 9.81
C ALA A 164 -24.73 6.61 9.77
N SER A 165 -25.81 7.38 9.62
CA SER A 165 -27.17 6.83 9.48
C SER A 165 -27.37 6.07 8.18
N ILE A 166 -26.80 6.57 7.08
CA ILE A 166 -26.83 5.93 5.77
C ILE A 166 -26.04 4.61 5.82
N THR A 167 -24.79 4.67 6.29
CA THR A 167 -23.91 3.49 6.36
C THR A 167 -24.44 2.45 7.36
N ALA A 168 -25.07 2.85 8.46
CA ALA A 168 -25.68 1.93 9.42
C ALA A 168 -26.85 1.11 8.84
N VAL A 169 -27.55 1.64 7.84
CA VAL A 169 -28.54 0.86 7.09
C VAL A 169 -27.86 -0.10 6.12
N LEU A 170 -26.82 0.36 5.42
CA LEU A 170 -26.05 -0.44 4.48
C LEU A 170 -25.31 -1.60 5.13
N SER A 171 -24.84 -1.46 6.37
CA SER A 171 -24.10 -2.51 7.09
C SER A 171 -24.96 -3.73 7.45
N LYS A 172 -26.30 -3.59 7.38
CA LYS A 172 -27.25 -4.68 7.62
C LYS A 172 -27.52 -5.53 6.38
N VAL A 173 -26.90 -5.22 5.24
CA VAL A 173 -27.05 -5.95 3.98
C VAL A 173 -26.30 -7.28 4.06
N SER A 174 -27.00 -8.38 3.81
CA SER A 174 -26.40 -9.72 3.86
C SER A 174 -25.59 -10.04 2.59
N LYS A 175 -24.86 -11.17 2.59
CA LYS A 175 -23.94 -11.54 1.49
C LYS A 175 -24.60 -11.65 0.11
N ASN A 176 -25.89 -12.01 0.05
CA ASN A 176 -26.67 -12.21 -1.17
C ASN A 176 -27.63 -11.04 -1.48
N GLU A 177 -27.49 -9.94 -0.76
CA GLU A 177 -28.29 -8.74 -0.96
C GLU A 177 -27.37 -7.59 -1.33
N GLU A 178 -27.91 -6.63 -2.07
CA GLU A 178 -27.18 -5.45 -2.48
C GLU A 178 -28.04 -4.21 -2.37
N ILE A 179 -27.42 -3.09 -2.02
CA ILE A 179 -28.04 -1.76 -2.08
C ILE A 179 -27.06 -0.84 -2.79
N TRP A 180 -27.51 -0.21 -3.85
CA TRP A 180 -26.72 0.71 -4.65
C TRP A 180 -27.35 2.10 -4.60
N MET A 181 -26.62 3.08 -4.10
CA MET A 181 -27.06 4.49 -4.04
C MET A 181 -26.23 5.31 -5.01
N GLN A 182 -26.92 6.08 -5.85
CA GLN A 182 -26.33 6.85 -6.94
C GLN A 182 -26.76 8.30 -6.82
N ILE A 183 -25.80 9.22 -6.76
CA ILE A 183 -26.02 10.67 -6.69
C ILE A 183 -25.32 11.29 -7.90
N ILE A 184 -26.10 11.57 -8.94
CA ILE A 184 -25.59 12.17 -10.17
C ILE A 184 -25.69 13.68 -10.05
N VAL A 185 -24.58 14.38 -10.26
CA VAL A 185 -24.50 15.84 -10.17
C VAL A 185 -23.99 16.45 -11.47
N ARG A 186 -24.57 17.58 -11.85
CA ARG A 186 -24.16 18.44 -12.96
C ARG A 186 -24.08 19.89 -12.48
N PRO A 187 -22.93 20.58 -12.62
CA PRO A 187 -22.84 22.00 -12.28
C PRO A 187 -23.90 22.82 -13.02
N VAL A 188 -24.53 23.78 -12.34
CA VAL A 188 -25.47 24.71 -12.96
C VAL A 188 -25.02 26.16 -12.81
N SER A 189 -25.43 27.00 -13.77
CA SER A 189 -25.21 28.44 -13.75
C SER A 189 -25.95 29.11 -12.60
N ASP A 190 -25.46 30.25 -12.11
CA ASP A 190 -26.07 31.04 -11.02
C ASP A 190 -27.52 31.50 -11.29
N GLU A 191 -28.05 31.35 -12.52
CA GLU A 191 -29.45 31.66 -12.86
C GLU A 191 -30.47 30.97 -11.93
N TRP A 192 -30.16 29.80 -11.37
CA TRP A 192 -31.06 29.11 -10.44
C TRP A 192 -31.28 29.91 -9.15
N GLN A 193 -30.32 30.74 -8.73
CA GLN A 193 -30.40 31.59 -7.54
C GLN A 193 -31.51 32.65 -7.68
N ASN A 194 -31.77 33.12 -8.91
CA ASN A 194 -32.83 34.10 -9.18
C ASN A 194 -34.23 33.59 -8.78
N LYS A 195 -34.46 32.27 -8.85
CA LYS A 195 -35.71 31.65 -8.39
C LYS A 195 -35.88 31.86 -6.87
N GLY A 196 -34.81 31.68 -6.11
CA GLY A 196 -34.80 31.91 -4.66
C GLY A 196 -34.89 33.39 -4.30
N ILE A 197 -34.16 34.27 -4.99
CA ILE A 197 -34.24 35.74 -4.79
C ILE A 197 -35.68 36.21 -5.02
N SER A 198 -36.29 35.83 -6.14
CA SER A 198 -37.67 36.20 -6.48
C SER A 198 -38.67 35.68 -5.44
N TYR A 199 -38.44 34.47 -4.91
CA TYR A 199 -39.25 33.91 -3.84
C TYR A 199 -39.12 34.71 -2.53
N VAL A 200 -37.89 35.03 -2.11
CA VAL A 200 -37.62 35.83 -0.90
C VAL A 200 -38.25 37.22 -1.01
N ASP A 201 -38.07 37.88 -2.16
CA ASP A 201 -38.64 39.21 -2.43
C ASP A 201 -40.17 39.19 -2.42
N ALA A 202 -40.80 38.18 -3.02
CA ALA A 202 -42.26 38.04 -3.02
C ALA A 202 -42.82 37.89 -1.60
N VAL A 203 -42.16 37.08 -0.76
CA VAL A 203 -42.58 36.86 0.63
C VAL A 203 -42.34 38.12 1.49
N LYS A 204 -41.19 38.80 1.35
CA LYS A 204 -40.87 40.05 2.07
C LYS A 204 -41.76 41.22 1.66
N ALA A 205 -42.19 41.28 0.40
CA ALA A 205 -43.07 42.34 -0.11
C ALA A 205 -44.54 42.19 0.31
N GLY A 206 -44.91 41.16 1.08
CA GLY A 206 -46.30 40.91 1.50
C GLY A 206 -47.24 40.54 0.37
N ARG A 207 -46.70 40.35 -0.84
CA ARG A 207 -47.46 39.93 -2.00
C ARG A 207 -47.61 38.42 -1.89
N GLY A 208 -48.67 37.99 -1.21
CA GLY A 208 -49.19 36.64 -1.43
C GLY A 208 -49.34 36.44 -2.93
N SER A 209 -48.53 35.52 -3.47
CA SER A 209 -48.40 35.16 -4.89
C SER A 209 -49.73 35.25 -5.66
N GLY A 210 -49.99 36.42 -6.26
CA GLY A 210 -51.14 36.67 -7.12
C GLY A 210 -50.63 36.95 -8.52
N GLY A 211 -50.69 35.93 -9.39
CA GLY A 211 -50.31 36.08 -10.80
C GLY A 211 -49.68 34.87 -11.48
N GLY A 212 -50.14 33.65 -11.17
CA GLY A 212 -50.04 32.49 -12.07
C GLY A 212 -48.73 31.69 -12.09
N VAL A 213 -48.56 30.78 -11.12
CA VAL A 213 -48.14 29.37 -11.34
C VAL A 213 -48.91 28.52 -10.32
N GLY A 214 -49.35 27.33 -10.72
CA GLY A 214 -50.53 26.64 -10.17
C GLY A 214 -50.45 26.13 -8.74
N SER A 215 -51.62 26.13 -8.10
CA SER A 215 -52.09 25.09 -7.15
C SER A 215 -51.25 24.81 -5.91
N ILE A 216 -51.36 25.66 -4.89
CA ILE A 216 -51.20 25.22 -3.50
C ILE A 216 -52.34 25.82 -2.68
N LEU A 217 -53.44 25.06 -2.61
CA LEU A 217 -54.35 24.89 -1.46
C LEU A 217 -55.61 24.18 -1.98
N LEU A 218 -55.53 22.85 -2.16
CA LEU A 218 -56.74 22.02 -2.19
C LEU A 218 -56.56 20.75 -1.36
N GLY A 219 -56.91 20.92 -0.08
CA GLY A 219 -57.71 19.95 0.66
C GLY A 219 -58.89 20.69 1.32
N GLY A 220 -60.03 20.79 0.61
CA GLY A 220 -61.36 21.03 1.19
C GLY A 220 -61.88 22.49 1.27
N THR A 221 -62.86 22.85 0.43
CA THR A 221 -64.20 23.40 0.79
C THR A 221 -64.95 23.92 -0.44
N TRP A 222 -65.99 23.20 -0.83
CA TRP A 222 -66.93 23.51 -1.93
C TRP A 222 -67.98 24.57 -1.51
N GLY A 223 -67.55 25.77 -1.12
CA GLY A 223 -68.45 26.80 -0.56
C GLY A 223 -68.35 28.21 -1.14
N PHE A 224 -67.25 28.57 -1.82
CA PHE A 224 -66.91 29.98 -2.07
C PHE A 224 -67.16 30.50 -3.50
N ILE A 225 -67.62 29.67 -4.43
CA ILE A 225 -67.79 30.09 -5.84
C ILE A 225 -69.05 30.95 -6.07
N LYS A 226 -70.00 30.99 -5.12
CA LYS A 226 -71.26 31.73 -5.32
C LYS A 226 -71.18 33.23 -5.02
N ASP A 227 -70.25 33.66 -4.16
CA ASP A 227 -70.14 35.07 -3.75
C ASP A 227 -69.22 35.90 -4.65
N LEU A 228 -68.43 35.26 -5.51
CA LEU A 228 -67.48 35.96 -6.38
C LEU A 228 -68.15 36.66 -7.59
N PHE A 229 -69.37 36.27 -7.94
CA PHE A 229 -70.08 36.84 -9.10
C PHE A 229 -70.82 38.15 -8.79
N TYR A 230 -70.94 38.55 -7.51
CA TYR A 230 -71.73 39.72 -7.10
C TYR A 230 -70.90 40.95 -6.72
N THR A 231 -69.57 40.83 -6.65
CA THR A 231 -68.69 41.91 -6.12
C THR A 231 -67.85 42.60 -7.22
N ALA A 232 -68.21 42.42 -8.49
CA ALA A 232 -67.51 42.99 -9.64
C ALA A 232 -68.04 44.39 -10.06
N THR A 233 -68.78 45.08 -9.18
CA THR A 233 -69.27 46.44 -9.45
C THR A 233 -69.07 47.35 -8.24
N GLN A 234 -67.89 47.94 -8.10
CA GLN A 234 -67.68 49.30 -7.54
C GLN A 234 -66.22 49.77 -7.74
N PRO A 235 -65.97 51.10 -7.82
CA PRO A 235 -64.67 51.65 -8.18
C PRO A 235 -63.72 51.89 -7.00
N GLU A 236 -62.46 52.11 -7.37
CA GLU A 236 -61.18 52.15 -6.64
C GLU A 236 -61.14 52.88 -5.28
N ARG A 237 -60.31 52.36 -4.37
CA ARG A 237 -59.78 53.08 -3.20
C ARG A 237 -58.24 53.09 -3.21
N GLU A 238 -57.70 54.24 -2.80
CA GLU A 238 -56.29 54.62 -2.76
C GLU A 238 -55.40 53.71 -1.88
N ALA A 239 -54.14 53.58 -2.27
CA ALA A 239 -53.13 52.74 -1.63
C ALA A 239 -52.45 53.44 -0.43
N GLU A 240 -52.51 52.82 0.75
CA GLU A 240 -51.65 53.14 1.90
C GLU A 240 -50.27 52.46 1.77
N LYS A 241 -49.24 53.12 2.32
CA LYS A 241 -47.84 52.62 2.35
C LYS A 241 -47.72 51.35 3.22
N PRO A 242 -46.94 50.32 2.82
CA PRO A 242 -46.81 49.11 3.61
C PRO A 242 -45.91 49.33 4.83
N GLY A 243 -46.42 49.01 6.02
CA GLY A 243 -45.61 48.84 7.23
C GLY A 243 -44.83 47.51 7.19
N GLU A 244 -43.72 47.43 7.94
CA GLU A 244 -42.90 46.21 8.07
C GLU A 244 -43.75 45.00 8.46
N ILE A 245 -43.69 43.94 7.65
CA ILE A 245 -44.46 42.72 7.84
C ILE A 245 -43.73 41.84 8.84
N LYS A 246 -44.31 41.64 10.02
CA LYS A 246 -43.83 40.62 10.97
C LYS A 246 -44.22 39.24 10.49
N LEU A 247 -43.24 38.48 10.00
CA LEU A 247 -43.42 37.11 9.55
C LEU A 247 -43.54 36.15 10.76
N PRO A 248 -44.31 35.05 10.66
CA PRO A 248 -44.30 34.00 11.66
C PRO A 248 -42.92 33.35 11.78
N GLY A 249 -42.45 33.03 12.98
CA GLY A 249 -41.12 32.45 13.22
C GLY A 249 -40.73 31.25 12.34
N PRO A 250 -41.62 30.28 12.06
CA PRO A 250 -41.32 29.19 11.13
C PRO A 250 -41.10 29.62 9.67
N VAL A 251 -41.77 30.70 9.24
CA VAL A 251 -41.63 31.28 7.89
C VAL A 251 -40.32 32.07 7.80
N GLU A 252 -39.99 32.82 8.85
CA GLU A 252 -38.71 33.52 8.97
C GLU A 252 -37.53 32.53 8.91
N ALA A 253 -37.57 31.45 9.71
CA ALA A 253 -36.55 30.41 9.67
C ALA A 253 -36.44 29.70 8.31
N ALA A 254 -37.56 29.51 7.61
CA ALA A 254 -37.55 28.95 6.26
C ALA A 254 -36.94 29.92 5.23
N LEU A 255 -37.20 31.23 5.35
CA LEU A 255 -36.59 32.25 4.50
C LEU A 255 -35.09 32.36 4.72
N THR A 256 -34.63 32.36 5.97
CA THR A 256 -33.19 32.34 6.29
C THR A 256 -32.51 31.15 5.63
N GLY A 257 -33.10 29.95 5.70
CA GLY A 257 -32.54 28.78 5.02
C GLY A 257 -32.51 28.92 3.48
N VAL A 258 -33.50 29.58 2.87
CA VAL A 258 -33.47 29.87 1.42
C VAL A 258 -32.36 30.86 1.09
N GLU A 259 -32.18 31.92 1.90
CA GLU A 259 -31.11 32.91 1.74
C GLU A 259 -29.72 32.28 1.88
N GLU A 260 -29.53 31.38 2.85
CA GLU A 260 -28.30 30.61 3.02
C GLU A 260 -28.06 29.63 1.85
N LYS A 261 -29.13 29.06 1.28
CA LYS A 261 -29.00 28.14 0.15
C LYS A 261 -28.49 28.83 -1.11
N ILE A 262 -29.05 29.98 -1.46
CA ILE A 262 -28.78 30.67 -2.74
C ILE A 262 -27.40 31.31 -2.83
N VAL A 263 -26.71 31.54 -1.71
CA VAL A 263 -25.36 32.14 -1.73
C VAL A 263 -24.25 31.13 -2.04
N LYS A 264 -24.61 29.85 -2.22
CA LYS A 264 -23.68 28.75 -2.49
C LYS A 264 -23.78 28.31 -3.96
N LEU A 265 -22.74 27.62 -4.43
CA LEU A 265 -22.72 27.01 -5.77
C LEU A 265 -23.74 25.87 -5.83
N GLY A 266 -24.42 25.73 -6.98
CA GLY A 266 -25.50 24.78 -7.18
C GLY A 266 -25.18 23.69 -8.21
N PHE A 267 -25.79 22.53 -8.01
CA PHE A 267 -25.75 21.39 -8.90
C PHE A 267 -27.17 20.89 -9.18
N SER A 268 -27.47 20.66 -10.46
CA SER A 268 -28.61 19.83 -10.84
C SER A 268 -28.28 18.41 -10.41
N THR A 269 -29.19 17.81 -9.64
CA THR A 269 -28.96 16.56 -8.92
C THR A 269 -30.06 15.55 -9.22
N LYS A 270 -29.68 14.28 -9.35
CA LYS A 270 -30.58 13.14 -9.39
C LYS A 270 -30.07 12.05 -8.44
N ILE A 271 -30.96 11.53 -7.60
CA ILE A 271 -30.63 10.49 -6.63
C ILE A 271 -31.46 9.23 -6.92
N ARG A 272 -30.80 8.10 -7.08
CA ARG A 272 -31.43 6.79 -7.30
C ARG A 272 -30.95 5.77 -6.27
N ILE A 273 -31.86 4.89 -5.89
CA ILE A 273 -31.55 3.75 -5.02
C ILE A 273 -32.06 2.48 -5.70
N VAL A 274 -31.17 1.50 -5.83
CA VAL A 274 -31.49 0.14 -6.27
C VAL A 274 -31.23 -0.82 -5.11
N ALA A 275 -32.12 -1.78 -4.91
CA ALA A 275 -31.92 -2.89 -4.00
C ALA A 275 -32.11 -4.21 -4.75
N VAL A 276 -31.15 -5.12 -4.60
CA VAL A 276 -31.15 -6.44 -5.21
C VAL A 276 -31.20 -7.50 -4.10
N ALA A 277 -32.07 -8.49 -4.22
CA ALA A 277 -32.17 -9.59 -3.27
C ALA A 277 -32.78 -10.84 -3.91
N GLU A 278 -32.75 -11.96 -3.19
CA GLU A 278 -33.33 -13.26 -3.60
C GLU A 278 -34.84 -13.20 -3.94
N ASN A 279 -35.58 -12.23 -3.40
CA ASN A 279 -37.00 -12.05 -3.71
C ASN A 279 -37.45 -10.60 -3.54
N GLN A 280 -38.61 -10.30 -4.13
CA GLN A 280 -39.19 -8.96 -4.14
C GLN A 280 -39.47 -8.40 -2.73
N VAL A 281 -39.84 -9.25 -1.77
CA VAL A 281 -40.15 -8.82 -0.40
C VAL A 281 -38.89 -8.33 0.31
N LYS A 282 -37.81 -9.10 0.25
CA LYS A 282 -36.49 -8.71 0.78
C LYS A 282 -35.97 -7.46 0.08
N ALA A 283 -35.98 -7.43 -1.26
CA ALA A 283 -35.53 -6.26 -2.02
C ALA A 283 -36.32 -5.00 -1.66
N ARG A 284 -37.65 -5.10 -1.48
CA ARG A 284 -38.50 -4.00 -1.01
C ARG A 284 -38.14 -3.55 0.40
N GLN A 285 -37.88 -4.47 1.32
CA GLN A 285 -37.46 -4.14 2.68
C GLN A 285 -36.12 -3.39 2.69
N ARG A 286 -35.16 -3.81 1.86
CA ARG A 286 -33.86 -3.16 1.71
C ARG A 286 -34.00 -1.76 1.12
N LEU A 287 -34.77 -1.64 0.04
CA LEU A 287 -35.07 -0.35 -0.58
C LEU A 287 -35.73 0.63 0.41
N HIS A 288 -36.76 0.19 1.14
CA HIS A 288 -37.42 1.04 2.14
C HIS A 288 -36.50 1.45 3.27
N SER A 289 -35.59 0.56 3.69
CA SER A 289 -34.62 0.88 4.73
C SER A 289 -33.65 1.96 4.24
N ALA A 290 -33.14 1.83 3.01
CA ALA A 290 -32.26 2.82 2.39
C ALA A 290 -32.95 4.17 2.18
N VAL A 291 -34.17 4.18 1.62
CA VAL A 291 -35.01 5.39 1.52
C VAL A 291 -35.30 5.99 2.90
N GLY A 292 -35.47 5.13 3.91
CA GLY A 292 -35.68 5.52 5.30
C GLY A 292 -34.51 6.33 5.88
N ALA A 293 -33.26 5.99 5.53
CA ALA A 293 -32.08 6.74 5.97
C ALA A 293 -32.12 8.20 5.49
N PHE A 294 -32.64 8.46 4.28
CA PHE A 294 -32.78 9.81 3.73
C PHE A 294 -33.83 10.67 4.43
N LYS A 295 -34.74 10.08 5.23
CA LYS A 295 -35.72 10.87 5.99
C LYS A 295 -35.09 11.74 7.06
N GLN A 296 -33.86 11.45 7.50
CA GLN A 296 -33.14 12.29 8.47
C GLN A 296 -32.89 13.71 7.97
N PHE A 297 -32.89 13.91 6.64
CA PHE A 297 -32.71 15.21 6.01
C PHE A 297 -34.00 16.03 5.95
N ASN A 298 -35.12 15.47 6.39
CA ASN A 298 -36.43 16.11 6.33
C ASN A 298 -36.63 17.00 7.55
N THR A 299 -37.05 18.24 7.33
CA THR A 299 -37.53 19.14 8.39
C THR A 299 -38.98 19.55 8.13
N THR A 300 -39.65 20.08 9.14
CA THR A 300 -41.05 20.53 9.02
C THR A 300 -41.15 21.86 8.25
N ASN A 301 -40.22 22.77 8.51
CA ASN A 301 -40.16 24.11 7.93
C ASN A 301 -39.37 24.17 6.61
N MET A 302 -38.37 23.31 6.39
CA MET A 302 -37.57 23.27 5.15
C MET A 302 -37.96 22.05 4.28
N ASN A 303 -37.05 21.56 3.44
CA ASN A 303 -37.29 20.49 2.49
C ASN A 303 -36.93 19.10 3.05
N GLY A 304 -37.04 18.08 2.20
CA GLY A 304 -36.67 16.71 2.51
C GLY A 304 -36.95 15.78 1.34
N PHE A 305 -36.60 14.51 1.47
CA PHE A 305 -36.76 13.51 0.42
C PHE A 305 -38.03 12.68 0.57
N LYS A 306 -38.58 12.27 -0.59
CA LYS A 306 -39.63 11.25 -0.77
C LYS A 306 -39.26 10.34 -1.93
N SER A 307 -39.65 9.07 -1.88
CA SER A 307 -39.49 8.14 -3.00
C SER A 307 -40.57 8.33 -4.05
N GLU A 308 -40.21 8.27 -5.33
CA GLU A 308 -41.16 8.09 -6.42
C GLU A 308 -41.74 6.66 -6.44
N THR A 309 -42.60 6.35 -7.41
CA THR A 309 -43.12 5.00 -7.64
C THR A 309 -41.99 3.99 -7.77
N THR A 310 -41.99 3.00 -6.87
CA THR A 310 -41.04 1.91 -6.89
C THR A 310 -41.18 1.08 -8.16
N GLN A 311 -40.07 0.98 -8.90
CA GLN A 311 -39.93 0.15 -10.08
C GLN A 311 -39.52 -1.26 -9.65
N ILE A 312 -40.27 -2.27 -10.08
CA ILE A 312 -40.04 -3.67 -9.70
C ILE A 312 -39.59 -4.42 -10.94
N ASN A 313 -38.40 -5.05 -10.89
CA ASN A 313 -37.79 -5.81 -11.98
C ASN A 313 -37.90 -5.07 -13.33
N ASN A 314 -37.66 -3.76 -13.32
CA ASN A 314 -37.81 -2.90 -14.49
C ASN A 314 -36.44 -2.73 -15.16
N GLU A 315 -36.22 -3.49 -16.22
CA GLU A 315 -34.98 -3.48 -17.01
C GLU A 315 -34.64 -2.09 -17.58
N ILE A 316 -35.64 -1.25 -17.89
CA ILE A 316 -35.39 0.10 -18.39
C ILE A 316 -34.82 0.99 -17.29
N PHE A 317 -35.38 0.89 -16.07
CA PHE A 317 -34.85 1.63 -14.92
C PHE A 317 -33.44 1.17 -14.57
N LEU A 318 -33.20 -0.14 -14.61
CA LEU A 318 -31.89 -0.72 -14.35
C LEU A 318 -30.85 -0.30 -15.40
N ASP A 319 -31.21 -0.33 -16.69
CA ASP A 319 -30.33 0.15 -17.78
C ASP A 319 -29.98 1.63 -17.61
N ASP A 320 -30.97 2.45 -17.24
CA ASP A 320 -30.77 3.88 -17.00
C ASP A 320 -29.91 4.14 -15.74
N TYR A 321 -30.00 3.28 -14.72
CA TYR A 321 -29.12 3.29 -13.55
C TYR A 321 -27.69 2.91 -13.92
N GLN A 322 -27.51 1.79 -14.62
CA GLN A 322 -26.21 1.24 -15.04
C GLN A 322 -25.46 2.23 -15.95
N LYS A 323 -26.17 2.88 -16.86
CA LYS A 323 -25.58 3.90 -17.74
C LYS A 323 -25.50 5.30 -17.11
N ARG A 324 -25.85 5.45 -15.83
CA ARG A 324 -25.87 6.72 -15.08
C ARG A 324 -26.62 7.82 -15.85
N LEU A 325 -27.71 7.48 -16.54
CA LEU A 325 -28.37 8.43 -17.45
C LEU A 325 -29.08 9.56 -16.69
N PHE A 326 -28.68 10.80 -16.99
CA PHE A 326 -29.29 12.01 -16.42
C PHE A 326 -29.76 12.97 -17.53
N LEU A 327 -31.00 12.75 -17.97
CA LEU A 327 -31.58 13.37 -19.17
C LEU A 327 -32.65 14.44 -18.89
N ASP A 328 -33.23 14.45 -17.68
CA ASP A 328 -34.15 15.48 -17.20
C ASP A 328 -33.41 16.60 -16.45
N GLN A 329 -34.17 17.52 -15.85
CA GLN A 329 -33.63 18.69 -15.15
C GLN A 329 -33.25 18.41 -13.68
N GLY A 330 -33.63 17.25 -13.13
CA GLY A 330 -33.45 16.92 -11.72
C GLY A 330 -34.03 17.98 -10.78
N PHE A 331 -33.36 18.18 -9.65
CA PHE A 331 -33.60 19.28 -8.71
C PHE A 331 -32.26 19.92 -8.28
N THR A 332 -32.29 21.18 -7.84
CA THR A 332 -31.06 21.88 -7.45
C THR A 332 -30.70 21.67 -5.99
N LEU A 333 -29.51 21.14 -5.73
CA LEU A 333 -28.87 21.14 -4.41
C LEU A 333 -27.61 22.00 -4.46
N ASN A 334 -27.33 22.72 -3.38
CA ASN A 334 -26.06 23.41 -3.25
C ASN A 334 -24.96 22.48 -2.73
N ILE A 335 -23.72 22.97 -2.72
CA ILE A 335 -22.54 22.21 -2.28
C ILE A 335 -22.62 21.73 -0.82
N THR A 336 -23.26 22.48 0.08
CA THR A 336 -23.45 22.11 1.49
C THR A 336 -24.47 20.98 1.62
N GLU A 337 -25.58 21.06 0.89
CA GLU A 337 -26.60 20.00 0.83
C GLU A 337 -26.02 18.72 0.23
N LEU A 338 -25.22 18.82 -0.84
CA LEU A 338 -24.52 17.66 -1.42
C LEU A 338 -23.52 17.03 -0.45
N ALA A 339 -22.68 17.84 0.20
CA ALA A 339 -21.73 17.38 1.21
C ALA A 339 -22.40 16.74 2.43
N SER A 340 -23.67 17.08 2.70
CA SER A 340 -24.46 16.46 3.77
C SER A 340 -24.96 15.06 3.41
N ILE A 341 -25.09 14.76 2.11
CA ILE A 341 -25.58 13.47 1.60
C ILE A 341 -24.41 12.55 1.23
N PHE A 342 -23.34 13.12 0.67
CA PHE A 342 -22.15 12.40 0.25
C PHE A 342 -20.87 13.08 0.73
N HIS A 343 -20.12 12.36 1.53
CA HIS A 343 -18.73 12.61 1.90
C HIS A 343 -18.07 11.29 2.27
N LEU A 344 -16.74 11.30 2.40
CA LEU A 344 -16.00 10.10 2.79
C LEU A 344 -16.04 9.90 4.31
N PRO A 345 -16.14 8.65 4.81
CA PRO A 345 -16.25 8.36 6.24
C PRO A 345 -15.02 8.84 7.00
N ASN A 346 -15.23 9.38 8.20
CA ASN A 346 -14.17 9.82 9.11
C ASN A 346 -14.12 8.96 10.38
N ILE A 347 -13.18 9.25 11.28
CA ILE A 347 -12.96 8.54 12.55
C ILE A 347 -14.22 8.41 13.42
N SER A 348 -15.23 9.29 13.28
CA SER A 348 -16.48 9.21 14.05
C SER A 348 -17.47 8.19 13.50
N VAL A 349 -17.28 7.73 12.25
CA VAL A 349 -18.15 6.75 11.59
C VAL A 349 -17.65 5.33 11.88
N GLU A 350 -18.08 4.76 13.01
CA GLU A 350 -17.71 3.40 13.45
C GLU A 350 -18.50 2.27 12.76
N THR A 351 -19.07 2.52 11.58
CA THR A 351 -19.93 1.52 10.93
C THR A 351 -19.09 0.30 10.49
N PRO A 352 -19.50 -0.93 10.87
CA PRO A 352 -18.80 -2.13 10.42
C PRO A 352 -18.94 -2.31 8.90
N SER A 353 -18.06 -3.13 8.32
CA SER A 353 -18.10 -3.52 6.90
C SER A 353 -17.73 -2.43 5.88
N ILE A 354 -17.30 -1.24 6.30
CA ILE A 354 -16.64 -0.29 5.37
C ILE A 354 -15.30 -0.87 4.92
N VAL A 355 -15.02 -0.85 3.61
CA VAL A 355 -13.72 -1.22 3.08
C VAL A 355 -12.75 -0.06 3.29
N TRP A 356 -11.95 -0.16 4.35
CA TRP A 356 -10.90 0.80 4.65
C TRP A 356 -9.65 0.52 3.81
N ALA A 357 -8.91 1.57 3.47
CA ALA A 357 -7.55 1.47 2.95
C ALA A 357 -6.63 0.81 3.99
N GLY A 358 -5.48 0.30 3.52
CA GLY A 358 -4.42 -0.19 4.40
C GLY A 358 -3.73 0.93 5.19
N ALA A 359 -2.49 0.71 5.60
CA ALA A 359 -1.69 1.79 6.18
C ALA A 359 -1.53 2.94 5.18
N LYS A 360 -1.46 4.18 5.68
CA LYS A 360 -1.24 5.37 4.85
C LYS A 360 0.01 5.19 3.97
N LYS A 361 -0.12 5.45 2.68
CA LYS A 361 1.02 5.47 1.75
C LYS A 361 1.71 6.83 1.83
N GLY A 362 3.02 6.83 2.07
CA GLY A 362 3.85 8.03 2.00
C GLY A 362 4.21 8.37 0.55
N GLU A 363 4.36 9.66 0.26
CA GLU A 363 4.94 10.10 -1.01
C GLU A 363 6.41 9.66 -1.09
N PRO A 364 6.89 9.17 -2.26
CA PRO A 364 8.31 8.92 -2.44
C PRO A 364 9.13 10.20 -2.20
N PRO A 365 10.31 10.13 -1.55
CA PRO A 365 11.17 11.29 -1.35
C PRO A 365 11.51 11.98 -2.68
N ALA A 366 11.65 13.31 -2.65
CA ALA A 366 11.96 14.09 -3.85
C ALA A 366 13.34 13.76 -4.45
N ASP A 367 14.26 13.26 -3.63
CA ASP A 367 15.61 12.84 -3.99
C ASP A 367 15.75 11.33 -4.23
N LEU A 368 14.63 10.60 -4.27
CA LEU A 368 14.62 9.16 -4.56
C LEU A 368 15.38 8.89 -5.87
N PRO A 369 16.34 7.94 -5.90
CA PRO A 369 17.06 7.61 -7.13
C PRO A 369 16.13 6.95 -8.16
N LEU A 370 15.57 7.78 -9.05
CA LEU A 370 14.64 7.35 -10.10
C LEU A 370 15.41 6.93 -11.36
N VAL A 371 14.91 5.87 -12.01
CA VAL A 371 15.38 5.45 -13.33
C VAL A 371 14.44 6.08 -14.36
N LEU A 372 14.83 7.24 -14.88
CA LEU A 372 14.00 8.06 -15.78
C LEU A 372 14.11 7.63 -17.25
N ASP A 373 15.23 7.03 -17.65
CA ASP A 373 15.50 6.54 -19.00
C ASP A 373 15.58 5.00 -19.05
N GLU A 374 15.39 4.39 -20.22
CA GLU A 374 15.63 2.95 -20.42
C GLU A 374 17.12 2.56 -20.31
N ARG A 375 18.02 3.54 -20.29
CA ARG A 375 19.45 3.31 -20.09
C ARG A 375 19.74 3.10 -18.60
N PRO A 376 20.42 2.01 -18.22
CA PRO A 376 20.87 1.82 -16.85
C PRO A 376 21.73 3.02 -16.43
N ASP A 377 21.37 3.68 -15.34
CA ASP A 377 22.31 4.54 -14.63
C ASP A 377 23.31 3.60 -13.95
N PRO A 378 24.60 3.60 -14.34
CA PRO A 378 25.57 2.67 -13.77
C PRO A 378 25.74 2.86 -12.25
N GLU A 379 25.38 4.02 -11.70
CA GLU A 379 25.52 4.32 -10.27
C GLU A 379 24.29 3.94 -9.44
N ILE A 380 23.21 3.45 -10.06
CA ILE A 380 21.96 3.08 -9.38
C ILE A 380 21.71 1.58 -9.51
N THR A 381 21.54 0.91 -8.37
CA THR A 381 21.09 -0.48 -8.33
C THR A 381 19.58 -0.54 -8.17
N VAL A 382 18.89 -0.99 -9.22
CA VAL A 382 17.42 -1.02 -9.28
C VAL A 382 16.87 -2.22 -8.52
N PHE A 383 15.88 -1.98 -7.65
CA PHE A 383 15.24 -3.08 -6.90
C PHE A 383 13.74 -2.90 -6.62
N GLY A 384 13.14 -1.76 -7.00
CA GLY A 384 11.75 -1.46 -6.69
C GLY A 384 11.04 -0.55 -7.70
N ILE A 385 9.72 -0.48 -7.54
CA ILE A 385 8.84 0.50 -8.20
C ILE A 385 8.03 1.23 -7.12
N THR A 386 7.81 2.52 -7.30
CA THR A 386 6.93 3.29 -6.42
C THR A 386 5.48 2.84 -6.61
N ASP A 387 4.67 2.95 -5.56
CA ASP A 387 3.22 2.78 -5.63
C ASP A 387 2.56 3.90 -4.83
N PHE A 388 2.57 5.11 -5.39
CA PHE A 388 1.95 6.28 -4.78
C PHE A 388 0.99 6.93 -5.77
N ARG A 389 -0.30 6.98 -5.40
CA ARG A 389 -1.38 7.59 -6.21
C ARG A 389 -1.41 7.10 -7.66
N GLY A 390 -1.22 5.79 -7.86
CA GLY A 390 -1.19 5.16 -9.18
C GLY A 390 0.07 5.45 -10.02
N SER A 391 0.99 6.29 -9.53
CA SER A 391 2.27 6.55 -10.17
C SER A 391 3.27 5.45 -9.82
N GLN A 392 3.70 4.73 -10.85
CA GLN A 392 4.72 3.68 -10.76
C GLN A 392 5.98 4.10 -11.50
N VAL A 393 7.03 4.42 -10.75
CA VAL A 393 8.35 4.77 -11.28
C VAL A 393 9.38 3.81 -10.70
N LYS A 394 10.27 3.30 -11.54
CA LYS A 394 11.39 2.45 -11.10
C LYS A 394 12.36 3.28 -10.27
N PHE A 395 12.79 2.70 -9.15
CA PHE A 395 13.78 3.31 -8.29
C PHE A 395 14.82 2.29 -7.81
N GLY A 396 15.94 2.81 -7.35
CA GLY A 396 17.04 2.03 -6.81
C GLY A 396 17.75 2.72 -5.66
N ILE A 397 18.96 2.26 -5.40
CA ILE A 397 19.87 2.83 -4.40
C ILE A 397 21.20 3.17 -5.07
N ARG A 398 21.80 4.30 -4.66
CA ARG A 398 23.10 4.73 -5.20
C ARG A 398 24.25 3.90 -4.64
N GLU A 399 25.33 3.79 -5.38
CA GLU A 399 26.53 3.08 -4.92
C GLU A 399 27.10 3.63 -3.59
N ASP A 400 27.13 4.96 -3.39
CA ASP A 400 27.60 5.55 -2.11
C ASP A 400 26.71 5.19 -0.91
N ASP A 401 25.40 5.09 -1.13
CA ASP A 401 24.46 4.69 -0.08
C ASP A 401 24.68 3.21 0.28
N ARG A 402 24.92 2.36 -0.73
CA ARG A 402 25.26 0.94 -0.52
C ARG A 402 26.58 0.72 0.22
N ARG A 403 27.54 1.66 0.12
CA ARG A 403 28.80 1.60 0.91
C ARG A 403 28.58 1.66 2.41
N ARG A 404 27.41 2.13 2.84
CA ARG A 404 27.01 2.17 4.24
C ARG A 404 26.27 0.91 4.68
N HIS A 405 26.30 -0.14 3.86
CA HIS A 405 25.63 -1.41 4.13
C HIS A 405 24.10 -1.29 4.11
N MET A 406 23.44 -2.42 3.91
CA MET A 406 21.98 -2.52 3.82
C MET A 406 21.46 -3.63 4.72
N TYR A 407 20.36 -3.36 5.42
CA TYR A 407 19.66 -4.32 6.24
C TYR A 407 18.21 -4.50 5.77
N LEU A 408 17.84 -5.74 5.43
CA LEU A 408 16.50 -6.12 5.03
C LEU A 408 15.84 -6.92 6.15
N ILE A 409 14.67 -6.48 6.62
CA ILE A 409 13.96 -7.17 7.70
C ILE A 409 12.49 -7.43 7.36
N GLY A 410 11.99 -8.61 7.71
CA GLY A 410 10.59 -8.97 7.59
C GLY A 410 10.35 -10.47 7.60
N ARG A 411 9.11 -10.89 7.83
CA ARG A 411 8.75 -12.32 7.94
C ARG A 411 9.08 -13.11 6.66
N THR A 412 9.05 -14.43 6.73
CA THR A 412 9.18 -15.30 5.54
C THR A 412 8.12 -14.98 4.49
N GLY A 413 8.50 -14.99 3.21
CA GLY A 413 7.56 -14.79 2.09
C GLY A 413 7.14 -13.34 1.82
N VAL A 414 7.76 -12.33 2.44
CA VAL A 414 7.41 -10.91 2.23
C VAL A 414 8.19 -10.23 1.10
N GLY A 415 9.15 -10.93 0.47
CA GLY A 415 9.89 -10.42 -0.68
C GLY A 415 11.37 -10.08 -0.46
N LYS A 416 11.95 -10.33 0.72
CA LYS A 416 13.38 -10.04 1.02
C LYS A 416 14.34 -10.64 -0.03
N THR A 417 14.26 -11.95 -0.25
CA THR A 417 15.09 -12.67 -1.22
C THR A 417 14.87 -12.15 -2.64
N ASN A 418 13.63 -11.85 -3.03
CA ASN A 418 13.33 -11.26 -4.34
C ASN A 418 14.00 -9.88 -4.53
N THR A 419 14.01 -9.04 -3.49
CA THR A 419 14.73 -7.75 -3.53
C THR A 419 16.23 -7.97 -3.71
N MET A 420 16.85 -8.89 -2.96
CA MET A 420 18.27 -9.21 -3.11
C MET A 420 18.57 -9.81 -4.49
N GLN A 421 17.72 -10.69 -5.01
CA GLN A 421 17.83 -11.25 -6.36
C GLN A 421 17.82 -10.17 -7.43
N ASN A 422 16.89 -9.21 -7.37
CA ASN A 422 16.83 -8.10 -8.31
C ASN A 422 18.12 -7.28 -8.29
N MET A 423 18.62 -6.97 -7.09
CA MET A 423 19.88 -6.23 -6.94
C MET A 423 21.09 -7.02 -7.47
N VAL A 424 21.17 -8.32 -7.19
CA VAL A 424 22.25 -9.19 -7.69
C VAL A 424 22.23 -9.26 -9.22
N ILE A 425 21.05 -9.41 -9.82
CA ILE A 425 20.89 -9.43 -11.28
C ILE A 425 21.34 -8.10 -11.90
N ASP A 426 20.96 -6.98 -11.29
CA ASP A 426 21.40 -5.65 -11.72
C ASP A 426 22.92 -5.49 -11.60
N ASP A 427 23.51 -5.92 -10.48
CA ASP A 427 24.95 -5.90 -10.26
C ASP A 427 25.74 -6.73 -11.27
N MET A 428 25.28 -7.96 -11.58
CA MET A 428 25.92 -8.81 -12.58
C MET A 428 25.90 -8.15 -13.96
N LYS A 429 24.77 -7.56 -14.35
CA LYS A 429 24.60 -6.82 -15.62
C LYS A 429 25.43 -5.54 -15.68
N ALA A 430 25.61 -4.85 -14.55
CA ALA A 430 26.44 -3.66 -14.44
C ALA A 430 27.95 -3.97 -14.35
N GLY A 431 28.36 -5.25 -14.37
CA GLY A 431 29.76 -5.64 -14.25
C GLY A 431 30.35 -5.46 -12.85
N ARG A 432 29.51 -5.41 -11.81
CA ARG A 432 29.93 -5.30 -10.41
C ARG A 432 30.34 -6.67 -9.85
N GLY A 433 31.29 -6.64 -8.91
CA GLY A 433 31.76 -7.84 -8.21
C GLY A 433 30.86 -8.17 -7.03
N ILE A 434 30.46 -9.43 -6.93
CA ILE A 434 29.47 -9.87 -5.93
C ILE A 434 29.88 -11.17 -5.25
N ALA A 435 29.44 -11.33 -4.01
CA ALA A 435 29.33 -12.60 -3.31
C ALA A 435 27.89 -12.81 -2.83
N VAL A 436 27.33 -14.00 -3.05
CA VAL A 436 26.01 -14.39 -2.53
C VAL A 436 26.18 -15.59 -1.60
N VAL A 437 25.74 -15.46 -0.36
CA VAL A 437 25.73 -16.53 0.64
C VAL A 437 24.28 -16.94 0.88
N ASP A 438 23.96 -18.17 0.49
CA ASP A 438 22.61 -18.73 0.66
C ASP A 438 22.68 -20.08 1.41
N PRO A 439 22.04 -20.18 2.60
CA PRO A 439 21.95 -21.44 3.31
C PRO A 439 21.04 -22.47 2.62
N HIS A 440 20.07 -22.07 1.80
CA HIS A 440 19.07 -23.00 1.26
C HIS A 440 19.41 -23.49 -0.15
N GLY A 441 19.97 -22.62 -0.98
CA GLY A 441 20.39 -22.89 -2.37
C GLY A 441 19.44 -22.30 -3.41
N ASP A 442 18.17 -22.10 -3.07
CA ASP A 442 17.12 -21.60 -3.97
C ASP A 442 17.45 -20.21 -4.56
N PHE A 443 18.11 -19.35 -3.78
CA PHE A 443 18.54 -18.03 -4.25
C PHE A 443 19.59 -18.20 -5.35
N ILE A 444 20.59 -19.06 -5.12
CA ILE A 444 21.67 -19.29 -6.07
C ILE A 444 21.16 -19.98 -7.35
N GLU A 445 20.30 -20.98 -7.23
CA GLU A 445 19.68 -21.65 -8.38
C GLU A 445 18.90 -20.67 -9.27
N TYR A 446 18.22 -19.70 -8.66
CA TYR A 446 17.51 -18.66 -9.40
C TYR A 446 18.47 -17.75 -10.19
N ILE A 447 19.48 -17.17 -9.52
CA ILE A 447 20.39 -16.18 -10.15
C ILE A 447 21.30 -16.78 -11.23
N LEU A 448 21.62 -18.07 -11.17
CA LEU A 448 22.39 -18.77 -12.22
C LEU A 448 21.74 -18.59 -13.61
N ASN A 449 20.41 -18.48 -13.69
CA ASN A 449 19.69 -18.28 -14.95
C ASN A 449 19.79 -16.86 -15.54
N PHE A 450 20.39 -15.91 -14.78
CA PHE A 450 20.46 -14.50 -15.15
C PHE A 450 21.90 -13.99 -15.29
N ILE A 451 22.89 -14.88 -15.22
CA ILE A 451 24.29 -14.53 -15.43
C ILE A 451 24.48 -14.14 -16.90
N PRO A 452 25.03 -12.94 -17.19
CA PRO A 452 25.33 -12.54 -18.56
C PRO A 452 26.36 -13.49 -19.20
N ASP A 453 26.19 -13.80 -20.48
CA ASP A 453 27.07 -14.73 -21.22
C ASP A 453 28.54 -14.29 -21.14
N GLU A 454 28.82 -12.99 -21.22
CA GLU A 454 30.16 -12.42 -21.11
C GLU A 454 30.81 -12.54 -19.72
N ARG A 455 30.03 -12.89 -18.69
CA ARG A 455 30.48 -13.05 -17.30
C ARG A 455 30.55 -14.53 -16.87
N ALA A 456 30.19 -15.48 -17.73
CA ALA A 456 30.10 -16.90 -17.35
C ALA A 456 31.41 -17.46 -16.79
N ASP A 457 32.56 -17.05 -17.35
CA ASP A 457 33.89 -17.46 -16.91
C ASP A 457 34.35 -16.80 -15.59
N ASP A 458 33.63 -15.76 -15.13
CA ASP A 458 33.91 -15.09 -13.84
C ASP A 458 33.20 -15.77 -12.66
N VAL A 459 32.39 -16.80 -12.91
CA VAL A 459 31.54 -17.42 -11.89
C VAL A 459 32.34 -18.46 -11.11
N VAL A 460 32.40 -18.27 -9.79
CA VAL A 460 32.94 -19.23 -8.84
C VAL A 460 31.79 -19.75 -7.99
N LEU A 461 31.39 -21.00 -8.23
CA LEU A 461 30.39 -21.69 -7.44
C LEU A 461 31.06 -22.48 -6.31
N PHE A 462 30.70 -22.15 -5.07
CA PHE A 462 31.08 -22.87 -3.87
C PHE A 462 29.91 -23.70 -3.36
N ASP A 463 29.91 -25.01 -3.63
CA ASP A 463 28.90 -25.96 -3.18
C ASP A 463 29.54 -27.12 -2.39
N PRO A 464 29.46 -27.13 -1.04
CA PRO A 464 29.94 -28.22 -0.22
C PRO A 464 29.26 -29.56 -0.48
N SER A 465 28.07 -29.57 -1.06
CA SER A 465 27.33 -30.80 -1.33
C SER A 465 27.85 -31.56 -2.56
N ASP A 466 28.70 -30.93 -3.39
CA ASP A 466 29.38 -31.58 -4.50
C ASP A 466 30.53 -32.46 -3.99
N ALA A 467 30.24 -33.75 -3.84
CA ALA A 467 31.22 -34.74 -3.43
C ALA A 467 32.16 -35.21 -4.56
N GLU A 468 31.78 -34.97 -5.83
CA GLU A 468 32.60 -35.36 -6.99
C GLU A 468 33.72 -34.34 -7.23
N HIS A 469 33.45 -33.07 -6.98
CA HIS A 469 34.41 -31.97 -7.14
C HIS A 469 34.56 -31.16 -5.83
N PRO A 470 35.12 -31.77 -4.75
CA PRO A 470 35.23 -31.10 -3.47
C PRO A 470 36.19 -29.91 -3.52
N ILE A 471 35.67 -28.74 -3.15
CA ILE A 471 36.43 -27.49 -3.14
C ILE A 471 37.34 -27.45 -1.92
N GLY A 472 38.63 -27.21 -2.12
CA GLY A 472 39.58 -27.01 -1.03
C GLY A 472 39.42 -25.62 -0.43
N PHE A 473 39.25 -25.54 0.89
CA PHE A 473 39.18 -24.26 1.58
C PHE A 473 39.92 -24.34 2.92
N ASN A 474 41.07 -23.67 2.99
CA ASN A 474 41.92 -23.67 4.16
C ASN A 474 42.13 -22.25 4.69
N LEU A 475 41.45 -21.92 5.79
CA LEU A 475 41.60 -20.62 6.43
C LEU A 475 42.99 -20.42 7.06
N LEU A 476 43.75 -21.51 7.29
CA LEU A 476 45.11 -21.46 7.85
C LEU A 476 46.20 -21.25 6.78
N GLU A 477 45.83 -21.26 5.49
CA GLU A 477 46.78 -21.18 4.39
C GLU A 477 47.44 -19.80 4.28
N ASN A 478 48.78 -19.79 4.29
CA ASN A 478 49.64 -18.64 3.96
C ASN A 478 49.20 -17.32 4.60
N VAL A 479 48.72 -17.38 5.84
CA VAL A 479 48.20 -16.21 6.55
C VAL A 479 49.34 -15.24 6.84
N ASN A 480 49.15 -13.97 6.44
CA ASN A 480 50.09 -12.90 6.77
C ASN A 480 50.33 -12.85 8.30
N PRO A 481 51.58 -12.82 8.78
CA PRO A 481 51.91 -12.71 10.21
C PRO A 481 51.11 -11.64 10.98
N GLN A 482 50.82 -10.48 10.38
CA GLN A 482 50.06 -9.42 11.03
C GLN A 482 48.57 -9.77 11.25
N LEU A 483 48.04 -10.72 10.48
CA LEU A 483 46.62 -11.10 10.52
C LEU A 483 46.36 -12.38 11.32
N LYS A 484 47.40 -13.12 11.74
CA LYS A 484 47.25 -14.40 12.45
C LYS A 484 46.31 -14.32 13.65
N ASN A 485 46.38 -13.24 14.42
CA ASN A 485 45.51 -13.01 15.58
C ASN A 485 44.04 -12.77 15.18
N ILE A 486 43.80 -12.09 14.05
CA ILE A 486 42.45 -11.87 13.52
C ILE A 486 41.87 -13.21 13.03
N VAL A 487 42.66 -14.01 12.30
CA VAL A 487 42.23 -15.34 11.83
C VAL A 487 41.91 -16.26 13.02
N SER A 488 42.82 -16.31 14.00
CA SER A 488 42.63 -17.10 15.23
C SER A 488 41.38 -16.66 15.98
N SER A 489 41.17 -15.35 16.17
CA SER A 489 39.99 -14.82 16.86
C SER A 489 38.69 -15.07 16.08
N GLY A 490 38.72 -14.98 14.74
CA GLY A 490 37.60 -15.33 13.88
C GLY A 490 37.20 -16.80 14.04
N LEU A 491 38.16 -17.73 13.96
CA LEU A 491 37.90 -19.16 14.19
C LEU A 491 37.36 -19.46 15.58
N ILE A 492 37.94 -18.84 16.61
CA ILE A 492 37.44 -18.97 17.99
C ILE A 492 36.01 -18.43 18.10
N GLY A 493 35.70 -17.29 17.48
CA GLY A 493 34.35 -16.72 17.47
C GLY A 493 33.32 -17.62 16.81
N ILE A 494 33.69 -18.26 15.69
CA ILE A 494 32.84 -19.25 14.99
C ILE A 494 32.54 -20.43 15.92
N PHE A 495 33.58 -21.01 16.53
CA PHE A 495 33.45 -22.13 17.46
C PHE A 495 32.66 -21.78 18.72
N LYS A 496 32.90 -20.61 19.30
CA LYS A 496 32.14 -20.10 20.45
C LYS A 496 30.66 -19.98 20.12
N LYS A 497 30.30 -19.47 18.94
CA LYS A 497 28.91 -19.37 18.48
C LYS A 497 28.23 -20.74 18.38
N LEU A 498 28.89 -21.70 17.74
CA LEU A 498 28.35 -23.05 17.51
C LEU A 498 28.15 -23.81 18.83
N TRP A 499 28.87 -23.46 19.90
CA TRP A 499 28.87 -24.20 21.16
C TRP A 499 28.68 -23.31 22.39
N ALA A 500 27.91 -22.24 22.28
CA ALA A 500 27.74 -21.22 23.32
C ALA A 500 27.42 -21.82 24.71
N ASP A 501 26.53 -22.82 24.78
CA ASP A 501 26.07 -23.46 26.03
C ASP A 501 27.14 -24.31 26.74
N SER A 502 28.26 -24.61 26.06
CA SER A 502 29.31 -25.50 26.57
C SER A 502 30.72 -24.99 26.26
N TRP A 503 30.87 -23.67 26.21
CA TRP A 503 32.14 -22.97 26.02
C TRP A 503 32.77 -22.60 27.37
N GLY A 504 34.08 -22.86 27.53
CA GLY A 504 34.78 -22.61 28.78
C GLY A 504 36.13 -21.92 28.58
N PRO A 505 36.62 -21.13 29.56
CA PRO A 505 37.88 -20.40 29.43
C PRO A 505 39.09 -21.29 29.10
N ARG A 506 39.13 -22.51 29.67
CA ARG A 506 40.21 -23.48 29.41
C ARG A 506 40.17 -24.02 27.98
N LEU A 507 38.97 -24.35 27.50
CA LEU A 507 38.75 -24.82 26.14
C LEU A 507 39.25 -23.78 25.15
N GLU A 508 38.85 -22.53 25.36
CA GLU A 508 39.28 -21.40 24.52
C GLU A 508 40.80 -21.22 24.57
N HIS A 509 41.41 -21.25 25.76
CA HIS A 509 42.84 -21.06 25.92
C HIS A 509 43.67 -22.12 25.16
N ILE A 510 43.32 -23.40 25.31
CA ILE A 510 44.03 -24.50 24.63
C ILE A 510 43.78 -24.43 23.11
N LEU A 511 42.54 -24.20 22.69
CA LEU A 511 42.20 -24.14 21.26
C LEU A 511 42.86 -22.95 20.57
N ARG A 512 42.91 -21.78 21.21
CA ARG A 512 43.57 -20.58 20.69
C ARG A 512 45.06 -20.82 20.46
N ASN A 513 45.77 -21.37 21.44
CA ASN A 513 47.19 -21.71 21.30
C ASN A 513 47.43 -22.81 20.25
N THR A 514 46.47 -23.72 20.07
CA THR A 514 46.51 -24.72 18.98
C THR A 514 46.39 -24.07 17.61
N ILE A 515 45.40 -23.22 17.40
CA ILE A 515 45.20 -22.53 16.13
C ILE A 515 46.40 -21.62 15.81
N LEU A 516 46.92 -20.87 16.79
CA LEU A 516 48.09 -20.02 16.61
C LEU A 516 49.33 -20.83 16.19
N ALA A 517 49.59 -21.97 16.84
CA ALA A 517 50.71 -22.84 16.48
C ALA A 517 50.57 -23.39 15.05
N LEU A 518 49.35 -23.80 14.66
CA LEU A 518 49.08 -24.29 13.29
C LEU A 518 49.23 -23.18 12.24
N LEU A 519 48.86 -21.94 12.55
CA LEU A 519 49.06 -20.77 11.66
C LEU A 519 50.54 -20.44 11.42
N GLU A 520 51.46 -20.93 12.27
CA GLU A 520 52.91 -20.73 12.11
C GLU A 520 53.59 -21.88 11.37
N SER A 521 52.90 -23.00 11.18
CA SER A 521 53.42 -24.17 10.48
C SER A 521 52.84 -24.25 9.05
N PRO A 522 53.67 -24.23 8.00
CA PRO A 522 53.19 -24.34 6.63
C PRO A 522 52.51 -25.67 6.33
N GLY A 523 51.44 -25.64 5.55
CA GLY A 523 50.74 -26.84 5.07
C GLY A 523 49.79 -27.49 6.09
N GLU A 524 49.60 -26.87 7.25
CA GLU A 524 48.63 -27.34 8.23
C GLU A 524 47.19 -27.07 7.81
N THR A 525 46.28 -27.86 8.39
CA THR A 525 44.84 -27.84 8.14
C THR A 525 44.06 -27.93 9.43
N MET A 526 42.73 -27.81 9.37
CA MET A 526 41.87 -27.98 10.54
C MET A 526 41.99 -29.38 11.17
N LEU A 527 42.43 -30.38 10.41
CA LEU A 527 42.73 -31.72 10.92
C LEU A 527 43.90 -31.72 11.92
N GLY A 528 44.79 -30.73 11.81
CA GLY A 528 45.94 -30.55 12.69
C GLY A 528 45.55 -30.26 14.14
N ILE A 529 44.36 -29.70 14.39
CA ILE A 529 43.88 -29.41 15.75
C ILE A 529 43.81 -30.70 16.57
N MET A 530 43.20 -31.75 16.01
CA MET A 530 43.07 -33.04 16.69
C MET A 530 44.44 -33.71 16.89
N LYS A 531 45.32 -33.60 15.90
CA LYS A 531 46.66 -34.20 15.96
C LYS A 531 47.55 -33.51 17.00
N MET A 532 47.54 -32.18 17.07
CA MET A 532 48.29 -31.40 18.07
C MET A 532 47.97 -31.83 19.51
N LEU A 533 46.70 -32.13 19.79
CA LEU A 533 46.22 -32.47 21.12
C LEU A 533 46.51 -33.91 21.56
N VAL A 534 46.74 -34.83 20.61
CA VAL A 534 46.86 -36.28 20.88
C VAL A 534 48.23 -36.85 20.52
N ASP A 535 48.76 -36.49 19.36
CA ASP A 535 50.00 -37.04 18.82
C ASP A 535 51.19 -36.17 19.26
N GLU A 536 52.00 -36.70 20.18
CA GLU A 536 53.15 -35.98 20.72
C GLU A 536 54.25 -35.73 19.68
N ASN A 537 54.43 -36.63 18.71
CA ASN A 537 55.47 -36.47 17.68
C ASN A 537 55.07 -35.35 16.73
N TYR A 538 53.83 -35.39 16.24
CA TYR A 538 53.28 -34.32 15.41
C TYR A 538 53.28 -32.97 16.13
N ARG A 539 52.91 -32.95 17.43
CA ARG A 539 52.97 -31.74 18.24
C ARG A 539 54.39 -31.15 18.29
N ARG A 540 55.41 -31.97 18.54
CA ARG A 540 56.81 -31.49 18.55
C ARG A 540 57.22 -30.91 17.20
N GLU A 541 56.88 -31.57 16.10
CA GLU A 541 57.19 -31.09 14.74
C GLU A 541 56.59 -29.71 14.44
N VAL A 542 55.35 -29.47 14.86
CA VAL A 542 54.69 -28.16 14.71
C VAL A 542 55.32 -27.12 15.63
N VAL A 543 55.51 -27.44 16.91
CA VAL A 543 56.06 -26.52 17.93
C VAL A 543 57.50 -26.10 17.62
N ASP A 544 58.29 -26.95 16.97
CA ASP A 544 59.64 -26.60 16.51
C ASP A 544 59.64 -25.47 15.47
N ARG A 545 58.56 -25.34 14.69
CA ARG A 545 58.38 -24.30 13.67
C ARG A 545 57.81 -23.00 14.23
N VAL A 546 57.15 -23.04 15.39
CA VAL A 546 56.59 -21.85 16.06
C VAL A 546 57.70 -20.87 16.44
N GLN A 547 57.51 -19.62 16.03
CA GLN A 547 58.39 -18.47 16.28
C GLN A 547 57.88 -17.61 17.44
N ASP A 548 56.57 -17.55 17.66
CA ASP A 548 55.99 -16.78 18.78
C ASP A 548 56.43 -17.38 20.13
N PRO A 549 57.16 -16.64 20.98
CA PRO A 549 57.68 -17.19 22.23
C PRO A 549 56.59 -17.52 23.24
N VAL A 550 55.44 -16.85 23.21
CA VAL A 550 54.32 -17.09 24.13
C VAL A 550 53.60 -18.38 23.76
N VAL A 551 53.32 -18.59 22.47
CA VAL A 551 52.71 -19.83 21.99
C VAL A 551 53.65 -21.02 22.23
N LYS A 552 54.95 -20.82 22.01
CA LYS A 552 55.96 -21.86 22.25
C LYS A 552 56.10 -22.21 23.73
N ASP A 553 56.08 -21.20 24.61
CA ASP A 553 56.12 -21.40 26.07
C ASP A 553 54.91 -22.19 26.58
N PHE A 554 53.70 -21.88 26.08
CA PHE A 554 52.50 -22.64 26.39
C PHE A 554 52.69 -24.14 26.09
N TRP A 555 53.18 -24.49 24.90
CA TRP A 555 53.33 -25.88 24.52
C TRP A 555 54.46 -26.60 25.29
N ILE A 556 55.61 -25.96 25.51
CA ILE A 556 56.78 -26.60 26.13
C ILE A 556 56.69 -26.61 27.67
N ASN A 557 56.19 -25.55 28.27
CA ASN A 557 56.27 -25.32 29.72
C ASN A 557 54.93 -25.41 30.44
N GLU A 558 53.80 -25.21 29.75
CA GLU A 558 52.47 -25.33 30.37
C GLU A 558 51.83 -26.69 30.05
N PHE A 559 51.53 -26.93 28.77
CA PHE A 559 50.78 -28.11 28.32
C PHE A 559 51.53 -29.41 28.58
N GLU A 560 52.86 -29.45 28.38
CA GLU A 560 53.66 -30.64 28.67
C GLU A 560 53.74 -30.97 30.17
N ARG A 561 53.54 -29.98 31.06
CA ARG A 561 53.53 -30.22 32.51
C ARG A 561 52.19 -30.76 33.03
N TYR A 562 51.14 -30.78 32.22
CA TYR A 562 49.88 -31.39 32.60
C TYR A 562 50.08 -32.89 32.81
N ASP A 563 49.60 -33.42 33.94
CA ASP A 563 49.57 -34.86 34.14
C ASP A 563 48.62 -35.53 33.13
N GLN A 564 48.85 -36.81 32.84
CA GLN A 564 48.13 -37.52 31.78
C GLN A 564 46.61 -37.50 31.95
N LYS A 565 46.12 -37.59 33.19
CA LYS A 565 44.68 -37.60 33.48
C LYS A 565 44.10 -36.21 33.22
N PHE A 566 44.73 -35.18 33.79
CA PHE A 566 44.31 -33.80 33.58
C PHE A 566 44.37 -33.39 32.10
N ARG A 567 45.43 -33.76 31.38
CA ARG A 567 45.59 -33.49 29.94
C ARG A 567 44.43 -34.08 29.15
N THR A 568 44.08 -35.35 29.41
CA THR A 568 42.97 -36.03 28.74
C THR A 568 41.63 -35.33 29.03
N GLU A 569 41.37 -34.97 30.29
CA GLU A 569 40.14 -34.25 30.67
C GLU A 569 40.08 -32.84 30.07
N ALA A 570 41.22 -32.16 29.93
CA ALA A 570 41.29 -30.80 29.39
C ALA A 570 41.08 -30.73 27.87
N VAL A 571 41.56 -31.74 27.11
CA VAL A 571 41.43 -31.75 25.64
C VAL A 571 40.12 -32.38 25.15
N ALA A 572 39.50 -33.27 25.94
CA ALA A 572 38.29 -33.99 25.54
C ALA A 572 37.14 -33.08 25.05
N PRO A 573 36.84 -31.92 25.66
CA PRO A 573 35.82 -31.01 25.15
C PRO A 573 36.13 -30.48 23.74
N ILE A 574 37.39 -30.19 23.43
CA ILE A 574 37.83 -29.73 22.10
C ILE A 574 37.69 -30.88 21.10
N GLN A 575 38.13 -32.08 21.49
CA GLN A 575 38.04 -33.27 20.65
C GLN A 575 36.61 -33.62 20.26
N ASN A 576 35.69 -33.58 21.22
CA ASN A 576 34.28 -33.88 20.97
C ASN A 576 33.67 -32.88 19.97
N LYS A 577 34.03 -31.60 20.10
CA LYS A 577 33.50 -30.49 19.30
C LYS A 577 34.10 -30.46 17.89
N VAL A 578 35.42 -30.34 17.80
CA VAL A 578 36.12 -30.31 16.50
C VAL A 578 35.97 -31.66 15.78
N GLY A 579 36.01 -32.76 16.52
CA GLY A 579 35.80 -34.11 15.98
C GLY A 579 34.41 -34.33 15.36
N GLN A 580 33.36 -33.70 15.90
CA GLN A 580 32.01 -33.76 15.32
C GLN A 580 32.01 -33.28 13.86
N PHE A 581 32.66 -32.14 13.58
CA PHE A 581 32.76 -31.60 12.23
C PHE A 581 33.64 -32.44 11.31
N LEU A 582 34.81 -32.83 11.82
CA LEU A 582 35.75 -33.67 11.08
C LEU A 582 35.25 -35.10 10.88
N SER A 583 34.14 -35.51 11.48
CA SER A 583 33.51 -36.81 11.23
C SER A 583 32.83 -36.87 9.85
N SER A 584 32.38 -35.73 9.33
CA SER A 584 31.78 -35.61 7.99
C SER A 584 32.86 -35.68 6.90
N SER A 585 32.70 -36.61 5.95
CA SER A 585 33.60 -36.71 4.79
C SER A 585 33.58 -35.43 3.96
N THR A 586 32.41 -34.80 3.80
CA THR A 586 32.26 -33.51 3.12
C THR A 586 33.16 -32.44 3.75
N ILE A 587 33.09 -32.27 5.07
CA ILE A 587 33.90 -31.27 5.78
C ILE A 587 35.39 -31.60 5.68
N ARG A 588 35.77 -32.87 5.86
CA ARG A 588 37.17 -33.29 5.73
C ARG A 588 37.72 -33.03 4.33
N ASN A 589 36.93 -33.27 3.29
CA ASN A 589 37.35 -33.05 1.91
C ASN A 589 37.55 -31.56 1.62
N ILE A 590 36.85 -30.67 2.30
CA ILE A 590 36.99 -29.21 2.13
C ILE A 590 38.13 -28.66 2.99
N LEU A 591 38.07 -28.88 4.31
CA LEU A 591 38.96 -28.28 5.30
C LEU A 591 40.28 -29.05 5.52
N GLY A 592 40.38 -30.27 4.98
CA GLY A 592 41.56 -31.13 5.10
C GLY A 592 42.59 -30.94 3.97
N GLN A 593 42.32 -30.05 3.02
CA GLN A 593 43.26 -29.72 1.95
C GLN A 593 44.23 -28.63 2.43
N PRO A 594 45.55 -28.78 2.22
CA PRO A 594 46.54 -27.79 2.65
C PRO A 594 46.46 -26.48 1.85
N LYS A 595 45.94 -26.53 0.63
CA LYS A 595 45.74 -25.38 -0.26
C LYS A 595 44.27 -25.19 -0.59
N SER A 596 43.85 -23.94 -0.68
CA SER A 596 42.53 -23.55 -1.13
C SER A 596 42.48 -23.59 -2.65
N THR A 597 41.36 -24.04 -3.21
CA THR A 597 41.11 -24.00 -4.66
C THR A 597 40.46 -22.69 -5.09
N ILE A 598 39.99 -21.89 -4.13
CA ILE A 598 39.39 -20.57 -4.36
C ILE A 598 40.35 -19.46 -3.92
N ASP A 599 40.47 -18.43 -4.75
CA ASP A 599 41.23 -17.22 -4.45
C ASP A 599 40.27 -16.04 -4.25
N ILE A 600 39.98 -15.73 -2.98
CA ILE A 600 39.08 -14.64 -2.61
C ILE A 600 39.68 -13.27 -2.96
N GLU A 601 41.01 -13.13 -2.95
CA GLU A 601 41.68 -11.87 -3.31
C GLU A 601 41.47 -11.57 -4.79
N ASP A 602 41.72 -12.55 -5.66
CA ASP A 602 41.45 -12.46 -7.09
C ASP A 602 39.98 -12.19 -7.39
N ILE A 603 39.06 -12.91 -6.73
CA ILE A 603 37.62 -12.74 -6.93
C ILE A 603 37.19 -11.30 -6.62
N MET A 604 37.65 -10.77 -5.49
CA MET A 604 37.25 -9.44 -5.07
C MET A 604 37.89 -8.35 -5.94
N ASP A 605 39.19 -8.45 -6.23
CA ASP A 605 39.95 -7.40 -6.94
C ASP A 605 39.61 -7.34 -8.43
N HIS A 606 39.25 -8.48 -9.04
CA HIS A 606 38.80 -8.57 -10.44
C HIS A 606 37.29 -8.58 -10.62
N LYS A 607 36.52 -8.20 -9.58
CA LYS A 607 35.05 -8.05 -9.64
C LYS A 607 34.30 -9.31 -10.10
N LYS A 608 34.77 -10.50 -9.73
CA LYS A 608 34.14 -11.79 -10.10
C LYS A 608 32.82 -12.04 -9.38
N ILE A 609 32.15 -13.14 -9.74
CA ILE A 609 30.86 -13.57 -9.17
C ILE A 609 31.10 -14.79 -8.28
N LEU A 610 30.99 -14.63 -6.96
CA LEU A 610 31.14 -15.72 -5.99
C LEU A 610 29.77 -16.18 -5.47
N LEU A 611 29.37 -17.40 -5.78
CA LEU A 611 28.08 -17.97 -5.35
C LEU A 611 28.35 -19.08 -4.32
N ILE A 612 27.90 -18.89 -3.08
CA ILE A 612 28.16 -19.80 -1.95
C ILE A 612 26.86 -20.51 -1.58
N ASN A 613 26.63 -21.67 -2.18
CA ASN A 613 25.47 -22.52 -1.93
C ASN A 613 25.80 -23.50 -0.80
N LEU A 614 25.32 -23.22 0.41
CA LEU A 614 25.63 -24.07 1.55
C LEU A 614 24.66 -25.25 1.70
N SER A 615 23.57 -25.30 0.91
CA SER A 615 22.64 -26.44 0.85
C SER A 615 22.37 -27.08 2.23
N LYS A 616 21.85 -26.31 3.19
CA LYS A 616 21.64 -26.68 4.60
C LYS A 616 20.93 -28.03 4.75
N GLY A 617 19.99 -28.34 3.86
CA GLY A 617 19.28 -29.62 3.83
C GLY A 617 20.14 -30.84 3.48
N LYS A 618 21.24 -30.65 2.72
CA LYS A 618 22.16 -31.71 2.28
C LYS A 618 23.32 -31.92 3.26
N ILE A 619 23.92 -30.83 3.77
CA ILE A 619 25.12 -30.93 4.61
C ILE A 619 24.85 -30.81 6.11
N GLY A 620 23.64 -30.39 6.50
CA GLY A 620 23.24 -30.17 7.90
C GLY A 620 23.51 -28.74 8.39
N GLU A 621 22.77 -28.35 9.43
CA GLU A 621 22.75 -26.99 9.97
C GLU A 621 24.10 -26.54 10.54
N ASP A 622 24.69 -27.32 11.44
CA ASP A 622 25.97 -26.96 12.06
C ASP A 622 27.10 -26.83 11.03
N ASN A 623 27.11 -27.71 10.03
CA ASN A 623 28.09 -27.70 8.94
C ASN A 623 27.92 -26.46 8.04
N CYS A 624 26.68 -26.13 7.68
CA CYS A 624 26.33 -24.92 6.95
C CYS A 624 26.79 -23.67 7.70
N ALA A 625 26.47 -23.58 8.99
CA ALA A 625 26.87 -22.44 9.83
C ALA A 625 28.40 -22.31 9.93
N LEU A 626 29.11 -23.42 10.15
CA LEU A 626 30.58 -23.44 10.21
C LEU A 626 31.21 -22.95 8.91
N ILE A 627 30.89 -23.59 7.78
CA ILE A 627 31.47 -23.26 6.47
C ILE A 627 31.15 -21.82 6.09
N GLY A 628 29.88 -21.42 6.20
CA GLY A 628 29.45 -20.07 5.84
C GLY A 628 30.18 -19.01 6.67
N ALA A 629 30.29 -19.21 7.99
CA ALA A 629 31.01 -18.28 8.84
C ALA A 629 32.52 -18.23 8.54
N MET A 630 33.15 -19.36 8.17
CA MET A 630 34.56 -19.37 7.79
C MET A 630 34.81 -18.66 6.45
N ILE A 631 33.95 -18.84 5.44
CA ILE A 631 34.08 -18.15 4.14
C ILE A 631 33.89 -16.65 4.31
N ILE A 632 32.85 -16.25 5.04
CA ILE A 632 32.61 -14.84 5.39
C ILE A 632 33.82 -14.25 6.12
N THR A 633 34.40 -14.98 7.07
CA THR A 633 35.62 -14.56 7.77
C THR A 633 36.80 -14.43 6.81
N LYS A 634 36.96 -15.32 5.83
CA LYS A 634 37.99 -15.17 4.79
C LYS A 634 37.77 -13.92 3.94
N ILE A 635 36.53 -13.65 3.50
CA ILE A 635 36.16 -12.44 2.74
C ILE A 635 36.50 -11.18 3.55
N GLN A 636 36.17 -11.15 4.84
CA GLN A 636 36.57 -10.07 5.74
C GLN A 636 38.08 -9.86 5.72
N ILE A 637 38.85 -10.91 5.98
CA ILE A 637 40.31 -10.81 6.13
C ILE A 637 40.92 -10.31 4.81
N THR A 638 40.44 -10.82 3.68
CA THR A 638 40.85 -10.37 2.35
C THR A 638 40.48 -8.90 2.11
N ALA A 639 39.28 -8.47 2.52
CA ALA A 639 38.89 -7.06 2.45
C ALA A 639 39.85 -6.17 3.25
N MET A 640 40.19 -6.55 4.48
CA MET A 640 41.13 -5.80 5.33
C MET A 640 42.53 -5.70 4.71
N MET A 641 42.96 -6.71 3.94
CA MET A 641 44.23 -6.65 3.21
C MET A 641 44.28 -5.55 2.15
N ARG A 642 43.12 -5.08 1.67
CA ARG A 642 43.02 -3.92 0.77
C ARG A 642 43.38 -2.60 1.43
N ALA A 643 43.66 -2.58 2.74
CA ALA A 643 44.31 -1.44 3.40
C ALA A 643 45.58 -0.96 2.67
N ARG A 644 46.27 -1.88 1.98
CA ARG A 644 47.47 -1.61 1.16
C ARG A 644 47.19 -0.81 -0.12
N ILE A 645 45.93 -0.79 -0.59
CA ILE A 645 45.48 -0.09 -1.81
C ILE A 645 44.93 1.29 -1.38
N PRO A 646 45.27 2.41 -2.05
CA PRO A 646 44.63 3.71 -1.80
C PRO A 646 43.12 3.64 -1.92
N GLU A 647 42.38 4.32 -1.04
CA GLU A 647 40.90 4.19 -0.95
C GLU A 647 40.19 4.50 -2.29
N ASN A 648 40.63 5.53 -3.00
CA ASN A 648 40.09 5.92 -4.30
C ASN A 648 40.35 4.92 -5.44
N GLU A 649 41.28 3.98 -5.26
CA GLU A 649 41.61 2.93 -6.22
C GLU A 649 40.96 1.59 -5.86
N ARG A 650 40.32 1.49 -4.68
CA ARG A 650 39.63 0.27 -4.25
C ARG A 650 38.37 0.08 -5.07
N VAL A 651 38.17 -1.15 -5.55
CA VAL A 651 36.94 -1.56 -6.23
C VAL A 651 35.89 -2.02 -5.22
N ASP A 652 34.65 -1.58 -5.43
CA ASP A 652 33.50 -2.04 -4.65
C ASP A 652 33.22 -3.52 -4.89
N PHE A 653 32.98 -4.24 -3.79
CA PHE A 653 32.59 -5.64 -3.79
C PHE A 653 31.38 -5.83 -2.87
N TYR A 654 30.29 -6.40 -3.40
CA TYR A 654 29.01 -6.48 -2.70
C TYR A 654 28.74 -7.89 -2.18
N MET A 655 28.61 -8.03 -0.86
CA MET A 655 28.34 -9.31 -0.21
C MET A 655 26.89 -9.37 0.26
N TYR A 656 26.13 -10.24 -0.38
CA TYR A 656 24.73 -10.54 -0.08
C TYR A 656 24.66 -11.77 0.82
N VAL A 657 24.03 -11.65 1.98
CA VAL A 657 23.85 -12.76 2.93
C VAL A 657 22.38 -12.90 3.28
N ASP A 658 21.75 -13.95 2.76
CA ASP A 658 20.38 -14.30 3.16
C ASP A 658 20.43 -15.06 4.50
N GLU A 659 19.37 -14.93 5.29
CA GLU A 659 19.24 -15.55 6.62
C GLU A 659 20.50 -15.34 7.50
N PHE A 660 20.93 -14.08 7.60
CA PHE A 660 22.22 -13.66 8.19
C PHE A 660 22.46 -14.19 9.61
N GLN A 661 21.42 -14.44 10.40
CA GLN A 661 21.54 -15.00 11.75
C GLN A 661 22.29 -16.34 11.79
N ASN A 662 22.26 -17.15 10.73
CA ASN A 662 23.00 -18.41 10.67
C ASN A 662 24.52 -18.16 10.77
N PHE A 663 25.00 -17.01 10.30
CA PHE A 663 26.43 -16.69 10.18
C PHE A 663 26.90 -15.56 11.09
N ALA A 664 25.99 -14.79 11.68
CA ALA A 664 26.26 -13.71 12.63
C ALA A 664 27.16 -14.12 13.83
N THR A 665 28.42 -13.69 13.85
CA THR A 665 29.37 -13.86 14.97
C THR A 665 29.72 -12.50 15.58
N GLU A 666 30.29 -12.48 16.79
CA GLU A 666 30.85 -11.25 17.40
C GLU A 666 31.90 -10.60 16.48
N SER A 667 32.72 -11.39 15.78
CA SER A 667 33.67 -10.86 14.80
C SER A 667 32.99 -10.16 13.62
N PHE A 668 31.77 -10.57 13.25
CA PHE A 668 31.01 -9.93 12.17
C PHE A 668 30.51 -8.54 12.56
N ALA A 669 30.18 -8.31 13.85
CA ALA A 669 29.85 -6.98 14.35
C ALA A 669 30.99 -5.98 14.09
N THR A 670 32.24 -6.42 14.26
CA THR A 670 33.44 -5.62 13.93
C THR A 670 33.54 -5.36 12.43
N ILE A 671 33.21 -6.35 11.58
CA ILE A 671 33.18 -6.18 10.11
C ILE A 671 32.24 -5.04 9.74
N LEU A 672 30.99 -5.08 10.20
CA LEU A 672 29.98 -4.07 9.86
C LEU A 672 30.43 -2.65 10.23
N SER A 673 31.28 -2.51 11.24
CA SER A 673 31.80 -1.21 11.69
C SER A 673 33.00 -0.71 10.86
N GLU A 674 33.74 -1.60 10.20
CA GLU A 674 35.03 -1.27 9.54
C GLU A 674 35.04 -1.50 8.02
N ALA A 675 34.19 -2.39 7.51
CA ALA A 675 34.20 -2.90 6.13
C ALA A 675 34.05 -1.81 5.07
N ARG A 676 33.31 -0.74 5.39
CA ARG A 676 33.12 0.43 4.51
C ARG A 676 34.44 0.99 3.99
N LYS A 677 35.47 1.09 4.85
CA LYS A 677 36.80 1.62 4.45
C LYS A 677 37.46 0.73 3.41
N TYR A 678 37.14 -0.56 3.38
CA TYR A 678 37.73 -1.54 2.49
C TYR A 678 36.90 -1.81 1.23
N HIS A 679 35.86 -1.01 0.97
CA HIS A 679 34.93 -1.16 -0.15
C HIS A 679 34.28 -2.55 -0.20
N LEU A 680 34.04 -3.14 0.98
CA LEU A 680 33.21 -4.32 1.16
C LEU A 680 31.83 -3.88 1.62
N ASN A 681 30.85 -3.99 0.72
CA ASN A 681 29.51 -3.48 0.91
C ASN A 681 28.58 -4.64 1.27
N ILE A 682 28.04 -4.63 2.49
CA ILE A 682 27.31 -5.78 3.04
C ILE A 682 25.80 -5.54 2.93
N ILE A 683 25.09 -6.52 2.38
CA ILE A 683 23.63 -6.54 2.26
C ILE A 683 23.14 -7.80 2.99
N ILE A 684 22.53 -7.60 4.16
CA ILE A 684 22.08 -8.70 5.03
C ILE A 684 20.55 -8.74 5.13
N ALA A 685 20.00 -9.95 5.23
CA ALA A 685 18.57 -10.16 5.48
C ALA A 685 18.31 -11.01 6.74
N ASN A 686 17.33 -10.58 7.54
CA ASN A 686 16.84 -11.32 8.72
C ASN A 686 15.31 -11.42 8.73
N GLN A 687 14.80 -12.44 9.42
CA GLN A 687 13.35 -12.60 9.58
C GLN A 687 12.77 -11.77 10.73
N TYR A 688 13.46 -11.77 11.87
CA TYR A 688 13.10 -11.05 13.08
C TYR A 688 14.36 -10.65 13.84
N VAL A 689 14.29 -9.55 14.60
CA VAL A 689 15.49 -8.92 15.20
C VAL A 689 16.13 -9.83 16.26
N THR A 690 15.30 -10.54 17.03
CA THR A 690 15.75 -11.37 18.16
C THR A 690 16.49 -12.65 17.77
N GLN A 691 16.70 -12.91 16.46
CA GLN A 691 17.60 -13.99 16.02
C GLN A 691 19.09 -13.66 16.21
N MET A 692 19.42 -12.40 16.40
CA MET A 692 20.79 -11.93 16.60
C MET A 692 21.08 -11.79 18.09
N SER A 693 22.35 -11.97 18.48
CA SER A 693 22.80 -11.57 19.81
C SER A 693 22.69 -10.05 19.99
N GLU A 694 22.73 -9.59 21.23
CA GLU A 694 22.60 -8.17 21.53
C GLU A 694 23.69 -7.33 20.86
N GLU A 695 24.93 -7.81 20.92
CA GLU A 695 26.10 -7.15 20.33
C GLU A 695 26.00 -7.07 18.80
N VAL A 696 25.55 -8.14 18.14
CA VAL A 696 25.37 -8.14 16.68
C VAL A 696 24.22 -7.23 16.28
N ARG A 697 23.10 -7.29 17.01
CA ARG A 697 21.94 -6.43 16.77
C ARG A 697 22.34 -4.96 16.84
N ASP A 698 23.03 -4.57 17.90
CA ASP A 698 23.44 -3.19 18.13
C ASP A 698 24.47 -2.74 17.07
N ALA A 699 25.35 -3.64 16.62
CA ALA A 699 26.27 -3.36 15.51
C ALA A 699 25.56 -3.22 14.16
N VAL A 700 24.50 -3.98 13.89
CA VAL A 700 23.68 -3.83 12.68
C VAL A 700 23.03 -2.45 12.68
N PHE A 701 22.21 -2.14 13.69
CA PHE A 701 21.48 -0.86 13.73
C PHE A 701 22.41 0.36 13.84
N GLY A 702 23.57 0.22 14.51
CA GLY A 702 24.53 1.30 14.65
C GLY A 702 25.35 1.63 13.40
N ASN A 703 25.45 0.72 12.42
CA ASN A 703 26.36 0.88 11.27
C ASN A 703 25.68 0.80 9.90
N VAL A 704 24.49 0.20 9.77
CA VAL A 704 23.79 0.15 8.48
C VAL A 704 23.17 1.50 8.14
N GLY A 705 23.54 2.06 6.99
CA GLY A 705 23.05 3.34 6.51
C GLY A 705 21.73 3.26 5.76
N THR A 706 21.29 2.06 5.36
CA THR A 706 20.00 1.85 4.69
C THR A 706 19.28 0.64 5.26
N MET A 707 18.00 0.84 5.61
CA MET A 707 17.12 -0.23 6.09
C MET A 707 15.90 -0.36 5.20
N ILE A 708 15.61 -1.58 4.76
CA ILE A 708 14.38 -1.94 4.04
C ILE A 708 13.52 -2.80 4.98
N THR A 709 12.46 -2.20 5.49
CA THR A 709 11.51 -2.87 6.40
C THR A 709 10.28 -3.35 5.63
N PHE A 710 10.11 -4.66 5.56
CA PHE A 710 8.87 -5.29 5.09
C PHE A 710 7.89 -5.48 6.26
N ARG A 711 6.83 -6.26 6.04
CA ARG A 711 5.91 -6.64 7.13
C ARG A 711 6.64 -7.47 8.20
N VAL A 712 6.66 -6.95 9.43
CA VAL A 712 7.40 -7.50 10.59
C VAL A 712 6.50 -8.08 11.70
N GLY A 713 7.12 -8.66 12.73
CA GLY A 713 6.47 -9.10 13.96
C GLY A 713 5.91 -7.95 14.81
N ALA A 714 4.92 -8.23 15.67
CA ALA A 714 4.42 -7.24 16.64
C ALA A 714 5.49 -6.85 17.67
N SER A 715 6.44 -7.75 17.95
CA SER A 715 7.58 -7.49 18.84
C SER A 715 8.65 -6.61 18.19
N ASP A 716 8.86 -6.74 16.87
CA ASP A 716 9.88 -5.99 16.14
C ASP A 716 9.40 -4.58 15.78
N ALA A 717 8.10 -4.40 15.52
CA ALA A 717 7.54 -3.12 15.06
C ALA A 717 7.86 -1.92 15.98
N PRO A 718 7.73 -2.00 17.32
CA PRO A 718 8.09 -0.88 18.20
C PRO A 718 9.59 -0.56 18.23
N LEU A 719 10.45 -1.55 17.96
CA LEU A 719 11.89 -1.33 17.87
C LEU A 719 12.22 -0.58 16.58
N LEU A 720 11.75 -1.09 15.44
CA LEU A 720 11.98 -0.46 14.14
C LEU A 720 11.34 0.91 14.01
N ALA A 721 10.17 1.13 14.61
CA ALA A 721 9.51 2.44 14.58
C ALA A 721 10.41 3.54 15.15
N LYS A 722 11.26 3.25 16.15
CA LYS A 722 12.20 4.22 16.72
C LYS A 722 13.34 4.59 15.80
N GLU A 723 13.65 3.75 14.81
CA GLU A 723 14.71 4.03 13.82
C GLU A 723 14.23 4.97 12.70
N TYR A 724 12.91 5.20 12.59
CA TYR A 724 12.29 6.06 11.59
C TYR A 724 11.75 7.38 12.15
N ILE A 725 11.91 7.62 13.46
CA ILE A 725 11.51 8.83 14.19
C ILE A 725 12.77 9.65 14.51
#